data_AF-A0A7Y0HAW7-F1
#
_entry.id   AF-A0A7Y0HAW7-F1
#
_cell.length_a   1.000
_cell.length_b   1.000
_cell.length_c   1.000
_cell.angle_alpha   90.00
_cell.angle_beta   90.00
_cell.angle_gamma   90.00
#
_symmetry.space_group_name_H-M   'P 1'
#
loop_
_entity.id
_entity.type
_entity.pdbx_description
1 polymer ?
#
loop_
_entity_poly.entity_id
_entity_poly.type
_entity_poly.pdbx_seq_one_letter_code
_entity_poly.pdbx_strand_id
1 'polypeptide(L)'
;MATRQLAPNSFIWESMSRLMLSEIFASQNIVAALRQLISPLCDQIASADDFRFIDLFAGVGGNRSGFQSAGGRCVFTSEWDSYAQKTYIENYPAEHMIAGDITQVDAADIPDHDVLLAGFPCQPFSIAGVSKKNSLGRAHGFADETQGTLFFDVARIIETKRPRAFLLENVKNLMSHDKGRTFDVIKRTLTQELGYHIYCKVIDGAHFVPQHRERIIIVGFRGPVAFDWDMLNLPEKNQIKLGSILHKTDGSEPLLVWDGSKFFDHANQCIPAKYTLTDNLWVYLQNYAAKHRAAGNGFGYGLAHKDSVTRTLSARYHKDGSEILVYQGEQKNPRRLTPRECARLMGYPDTFRIPVSDTRAYQLLADAAMPPMILSVAQAMKPMIINSNEKIWQAMPVQINVEELTMTGKSNNWTREQLLVAFNLYCQLPFGKLDQRNPDIIRFAAMIGRTPSALAMKLVNIASLDPVITGSGRKGLVGASKLDRAMWDEMQQDWNKFALESQMMIDALVSQSNATLIEPLVTEEIEDDVEINYSAENKTSQTQIRVGQHFFRRAVMSAYAGRCCITGIAHPSLLVASHIIPWRSGKDNRLNPRNGLCLSALHDKAFDKGLITLTPDYTIKISSSVRQMADNRFASEWLIGLEGKKIALPEKFTPSIEFIEWHNENIFLRD
;
A
#
# COMPACT_ATOMS: atom_id res chain seq x y z
N MET A 1 4.57 25.83 51.98
CA MET A 1 5.54 26.94 51.80
C MET A 1 6.46 26.60 50.65
N ALA A 2 6.34 27.39 49.57
CA ALA A 2 7.18 27.57 48.38
C ALA A 2 8.25 26.50 48.00
N THR A 3 7.96 25.72 46.95
CA THR A 3 8.98 25.13 46.08
C THR A 3 9.43 26.16 45.05
N ARG A 4 10.71 26.55 45.10
CA ARG A 4 11.37 27.45 44.14
C ARG A 4 11.45 26.80 42.76
N GLN A 5 10.98 27.53 41.74
CA GLN A 5 11.32 27.29 40.34
C GLN A 5 12.82 27.50 40.12
N LEU A 6 13.50 26.50 39.56
CA LEU A 6 14.83 26.64 38.96
C LEU A 6 14.65 26.99 37.47
N ALA A 7 15.19 28.12 37.05
CA ALA A 7 15.25 28.53 35.65
C ALA A 7 16.27 27.67 34.87
N PRO A 8 16.06 27.35 33.58
CA PRO A 8 17.07 26.65 32.79
C PRO A 8 18.22 27.60 32.42
N ASN A 9 19.43 27.14 32.76
CA ASN A 9 20.74 27.76 32.61
C ASN A 9 21.00 28.42 31.23
N SER A 10 21.06 29.76 31.22
CA SER A 10 21.63 30.57 30.12
C SER A 10 23.14 30.43 29.96
N PHE A 11 23.83 29.85 30.94
CA PHE A 11 25.30 29.78 30.99
C PHE A 11 25.90 28.76 30.01
N ILE A 12 25.17 27.69 29.67
CA ILE A 12 25.65 26.62 28.78
C ILE A 12 25.63 27.10 27.32
N TRP A 13 24.58 27.83 26.93
CA TRP A 13 24.47 28.39 25.58
C TRP A 13 25.51 29.49 25.34
N GLU A 14 25.72 30.39 26.30
CA GLU A 14 26.69 31.47 26.16
C GLU A 14 28.15 30.94 26.09
N SER A 15 28.43 29.82 26.77
CA SER A 15 29.73 29.14 26.70
C SER A 15 29.94 28.39 25.38
N MET A 16 28.89 27.78 24.81
CA MET A 16 28.95 27.10 23.51
C MET A 16 29.07 28.08 22.33
N SER A 17 28.41 29.22 22.39
CA SER A 17 28.53 30.28 21.38
C SER A 17 29.92 30.91 21.35
N ARG A 18 30.61 31.01 22.50
CA ARG A 18 32.01 31.47 22.55
C ARG A 18 33.00 30.45 21.99
N LEU A 19 32.70 29.15 22.07
CA LEU A 19 33.49 28.08 21.47
C LEU A 19 33.31 27.96 19.94
N MET A 20 32.14 28.32 19.40
CA MET A 20 31.91 28.30 17.94
C MET A 20 32.44 29.54 17.19
N LEU A 21 32.73 30.63 17.90
CA LEU A 21 33.25 31.87 17.30
C LEU A 21 34.78 32.06 17.45
N SER A 22 35.49 31.09 18.02
CA SER A 22 36.96 31.08 18.02
C SER A 22 37.46 29.81 17.33
N GLU A 23 38.31 29.98 16.31
CA GLU A 23 39.03 28.89 15.67
C GLU A 23 39.90 28.17 16.72
N ILE A 24 39.38 27.09 17.30
CA ILE A 24 40.16 26.22 18.17
C ILE A 24 39.98 24.79 17.66
N PHE A 25 41.07 24.24 17.11
CA PHE A 25 41.23 22.81 16.82
C PHE A 25 40.98 22.01 18.10
N ALA A 26 39.74 21.57 18.32
CA ALA A 26 39.43 20.64 19.39
C ALA A 26 40.09 19.29 19.05
N SER A 27 41.06 18.87 19.86
CA SER A 27 41.72 17.57 19.71
C SER A 27 40.69 16.44 19.67
N GLN A 28 40.92 15.41 18.85
CA GLN A 28 40.01 14.26 18.68
C GLN A 28 39.58 13.62 20.02
N ASN A 29 40.42 13.75 21.05
CA ASN A 29 40.16 13.24 22.39
C ASN A 29 39.03 13.99 23.13
N ILE A 30 38.87 15.30 22.91
CA ILE A 30 37.80 16.10 23.52
C ILE A 30 36.45 15.77 22.86
N VAL A 31 36.45 15.59 21.53
CA VAL A 31 35.26 15.16 20.78
C VAL A 31 34.84 13.74 21.17
N ALA A 32 35.81 12.83 21.36
CA ALA A 32 35.55 11.47 21.84
C ALA A 32 35.01 11.44 23.28
N ALA A 33 35.56 12.25 24.18
CA ALA A 33 35.10 12.36 25.56
C ALA A 33 33.69 12.98 25.66
N LEU A 34 33.39 14.01 24.87
CA LEU A 34 32.04 14.59 24.78
C LEU A 34 31.03 13.59 24.20
N ARG A 35 31.42 12.78 23.20
CA ARG A 35 30.58 11.68 22.69
C ARG A 35 30.29 10.63 23.76
N GLN A 36 31.28 10.24 24.57
CA GLN A 36 31.08 9.28 25.67
C GLN A 36 30.20 9.84 26.80
N LEU A 37 30.24 11.15 27.05
CA LEU A 37 29.42 11.81 28.07
C LEU A 37 27.98 12.07 27.60
N ILE A 38 27.76 12.27 26.30
CA ILE A 38 26.45 12.57 25.71
C ILE A 38 25.70 11.29 25.29
N SER A 39 26.40 10.22 24.90
CA SER A 39 25.78 8.94 24.47
C SER A 39 24.74 8.41 25.48
N PRO A 40 25.02 8.34 26.80
CA PRO A 40 24.04 7.80 27.75
C PRO A 40 22.83 8.73 27.95
N LEU A 41 22.98 10.03 27.70
CA LEU A 41 21.90 11.02 27.79
C LEU A 41 21.02 11.04 26.52
N CYS A 42 21.59 10.74 25.35
CA CYS A 42 20.84 10.50 24.12
C CYS A 42 20.10 9.16 24.15
N ASP A 43 20.72 8.11 24.70
CA ASP A 43 20.11 6.79 24.86
C ASP A 43 18.92 6.80 25.85
N GLN A 44 18.87 7.76 26.78
CA GLN A 44 17.75 7.95 27.71
C GLN A 44 16.56 8.75 27.12
N ILE A 45 16.73 9.39 25.96
CA ILE A 45 15.69 10.19 25.28
C ILE A 45 15.15 9.49 24.02
N ALA A 46 15.84 8.48 23.50
CA ALA A 46 15.38 7.67 22.37
C ALA A 46 14.18 6.79 22.78
N SER A 47 13.00 7.08 22.23
CA SER A 47 11.96 6.05 22.17
C SER A 47 12.52 4.87 21.36
N ALA A 48 12.39 3.64 21.83
CA ALA A 48 12.86 2.46 21.12
C ALA A 48 12.36 2.48 19.65
N ASP A 49 13.28 2.51 18.69
CA ASP A 49 12.95 2.48 17.27
C ASP A 49 12.22 1.17 16.93
N ASP A 50 11.11 1.25 16.19
CA ASP A 50 10.29 0.06 15.91
C ASP A 50 10.89 -0.84 14.82
N PHE A 51 11.65 -0.27 13.87
CA PHE A 51 12.32 -0.97 12.77
C PHE A 51 13.41 -0.11 12.12
N ARG A 52 14.33 -0.76 11.39
CA ARG A 52 15.43 -0.10 10.65
C ARG A 52 15.12 -0.04 9.16
N PHE A 53 15.47 1.06 8.49
CA PHE A 53 15.32 1.19 7.05
C PHE A 53 16.51 1.86 6.37
N ILE A 54 16.64 1.67 5.06
CA ILE A 54 17.59 2.39 4.21
C ILE A 54 16.86 3.25 3.18
N ASP A 55 17.50 4.34 2.77
CA ASP A 55 16.92 5.35 1.86
C ASP A 55 17.80 5.52 0.63
N LEU A 56 17.46 4.81 -0.46
CA LEU A 56 18.15 4.85 -1.74
C LEU A 56 17.50 5.88 -2.67
N PHE A 57 18.33 6.59 -3.45
CA PHE A 57 17.88 7.72 -4.28
C PHE A 57 17.09 8.73 -3.44
N ALA A 58 17.66 9.08 -2.29
CA ALA A 58 16.93 9.71 -1.19
C ALA A 58 16.40 11.11 -1.53
N GLY A 59 17.01 11.80 -2.50
CA GLY A 59 16.70 13.17 -2.84
C GLY A 59 16.79 14.06 -1.61
N VAL A 60 15.69 14.73 -1.28
CA VAL A 60 15.57 15.57 -0.08
C VAL A 60 14.85 14.86 1.09
N GLY A 61 14.75 13.53 1.04
CA GLY A 61 14.30 12.68 2.13
C GLY A 61 12.78 12.54 2.27
N GLY A 62 12.04 12.63 1.16
CA GLY A 62 10.58 12.45 1.18
C GLY A 62 10.15 11.07 1.69
N ASN A 63 10.88 10.03 1.26
CA ASN A 63 10.64 8.65 1.72
C ASN A 63 11.00 8.50 3.21
N ARG A 64 12.21 8.96 3.59
CA ARG A 64 12.63 9.00 4.99
C ARG A 64 11.63 9.71 5.89
N SER A 65 11.13 10.88 5.51
CA SER A 65 10.17 11.62 6.34
C SER A 65 8.95 10.78 6.71
N GLY A 66 8.43 10.00 5.76
CA GLY A 66 7.27 9.14 5.98
C GLY A 66 7.57 7.97 6.91
N PHE A 67 8.65 7.22 6.65
CA PHE A 67 9.01 6.05 7.46
C PHE A 67 9.55 6.41 8.85
N GLN A 68 10.29 7.52 8.96
CA GLN A 68 10.75 8.02 10.26
C GLN A 68 9.58 8.48 11.13
N SER A 69 8.59 9.18 10.54
CA SER A 69 7.35 9.54 11.26
C SER A 69 6.50 8.32 11.64
N ALA A 70 6.68 7.18 10.98
CA ALA A 70 6.05 5.91 11.34
C ALA A 70 6.81 5.14 12.43
N GLY A 71 7.92 5.67 12.98
CA GLY A 71 8.71 5.04 14.04
C GLY A 71 9.91 4.23 13.54
N GLY A 72 10.27 4.35 12.26
CA GLY A 72 11.46 3.72 11.71
C GLY A 72 12.73 4.56 11.91
N ARG A 73 13.89 3.90 11.95
CA ARG A 73 15.20 4.54 11.96
C ARG A 73 15.94 4.33 10.64
N CYS A 74 16.41 5.43 10.04
CA CYS A 74 17.23 5.39 8.83
C CYS A 74 18.67 5.00 9.20
N VAL A 75 19.20 3.92 8.64
CA VAL A 75 20.56 3.41 8.96
C VAL A 75 21.53 3.49 7.80
N PHE A 76 21.05 3.84 6.60
CA PHE A 76 21.87 4.06 5.41
C PHE A 76 21.14 4.97 4.43
N THR A 77 21.88 5.83 3.74
CA THR A 77 21.35 6.75 2.74
C THR A 77 22.28 6.81 1.53
N SER A 78 21.71 6.70 0.34
CA SER A 78 22.41 6.94 -0.92
C SER A 78 21.72 8.04 -1.72
N GLU A 79 22.47 9.09 -2.02
CA GLU A 79 22.03 10.22 -2.83
C GLU A 79 23.26 10.82 -3.50
N TRP A 80 23.26 10.93 -4.83
CA TRP A 80 24.43 11.37 -5.60
C TRP A 80 24.48 12.88 -5.84
N ASP A 81 23.34 13.58 -5.83
CA ASP A 81 23.29 15.01 -6.12
C ASP A 81 23.71 15.83 -4.90
N SER A 82 24.81 16.56 -5.03
CA SER A 82 25.37 17.37 -3.94
C SER A 82 24.40 18.41 -3.35
N TYR A 83 23.44 18.94 -4.13
CA TYR A 83 22.45 19.90 -3.63
C TYR A 83 21.34 19.18 -2.85
N ALA A 84 20.94 17.99 -3.29
CA ALA A 84 20.05 17.10 -2.57
C ALA A 84 20.68 16.70 -1.23
N GLN A 85 21.93 16.23 -1.23
CA GLN A 85 22.69 15.91 -0.01
C GLN A 85 22.74 17.09 0.97
N LYS A 86 23.07 18.30 0.48
CA LYS A 86 23.09 19.51 1.31
C LYS A 86 21.74 19.77 1.96
N THR A 87 20.66 19.65 1.20
CA THR A 87 19.30 19.84 1.71
C THR A 87 18.91 18.74 2.69
N TYR A 88 19.29 17.49 2.41
CA TYR A 88 19.03 16.34 3.27
C TYR A 88 19.69 16.48 4.64
N ILE A 89 21.00 16.79 4.68
CA ILE A 89 21.78 16.94 5.92
C ILE A 89 21.19 18.04 6.82
N GLU A 90 20.71 19.13 6.22
CA GLU A 90 20.14 20.27 6.96
C GLU A 90 18.79 19.93 7.62
N ASN A 91 18.09 18.91 7.12
CA ASN A 91 16.78 18.47 7.61
C ASN A 91 16.82 17.19 8.43
N TYR A 92 17.85 16.38 8.22
CA TYR A 92 18.03 15.10 8.89
C TYR A 92 19.45 15.04 9.43
N PRO A 93 19.66 15.45 10.69
CA PRO A 93 20.97 15.43 11.33
C PRO A 93 21.64 14.06 11.18
N ALA A 94 22.93 14.06 10.87
CA ALA A 94 23.65 12.87 10.47
C ALA A 94 23.79 11.88 11.63
N GLU A 95 23.10 10.74 11.51
CA GLU A 95 23.37 9.51 12.26
C GLU A 95 24.37 8.60 11.51
N HIS A 96 24.49 8.79 10.20
CA HIS A 96 25.40 8.08 9.29
C HIS A 96 25.79 8.99 8.12
N MET A 97 26.86 8.63 7.40
CA MET A 97 27.30 9.34 6.18
C MET A 97 26.43 8.98 4.98
N ILE A 98 26.23 9.94 4.06
CA ILE A 98 25.57 9.68 2.77
C ILE A 98 26.58 9.04 1.81
N ALA A 99 26.23 7.88 1.26
CA ALA A 99 27.16 7.05 0.47
C ALA A 99 27.45 7.58 -0.95
N GLY A 100 26.61 8.48 -1.48
CA GLY A 100 26.78 9.02 -2.84
C GLY A 100 26.17 8.13 -3.92
N ASP A 101 26.97 7.81 -4.94
CA ASP A 101 26.59 7.00 -6.10
C ASP A 101 26.45 5.52 -5.74
N ILE A 102 25.22 5.00 -5.78
CA ILE A 102 24.91 3.63 -5.36
C ILE A 102 25.54 2.56 -6.25
N THR A 103 25.90 2.90 -7.49
CA THR A 103 26.54 1.96 -8.43
C THR A 103 27.95 1.58 -8.00
N GLN A 104 28.57 2.39 -7.13
CA GLN A 104 29.92 2.19 -6.59
C GLN A 104 29.91 1.57 -5.19
N VAL A 105 28.73 1.37 -4.59
CA VAL A 105 28.59 0.82 -3.25
C VAL A 105 28.39 -0.70 -3.34
N ASP A 106 29.28 -1.45 -2.69
CA ASP A 106 29.09 -2.88 -2.51
C ASP A 106 27.85 -3.14 -1.64
N ALA A 107 26.98 -4.04 -2.09
CA ALA A 107 25.77 -4.36 -1.35
C ALA A 107 26.08 -4.99 0.02
N ALA A 108 27.24 -5.66 0.18
CA ALA A 108 27.68 -6.23 1.45
C ALA A 108 27.99 -5.16 2.51
N ASP A 109 28.44 -3.97 2.09
CA ASP A 109 28.80 -2.86 2.98
C ASP A 109 27.58 -2.11 3.53
N ILE A 110 26.40 -2.32 2.93
CA ILE A 110 25.15 -1.71 3.38
C ILE A 110 24.71 -2.39 4.69
N PRO A 111 24.42 -1.63 5.76
CA PRO A 111 23.96 -2.18 7.04
C PRO A 111 22.70 -3.04 6.91
N ASP A 112 22.54 -4.00 7.83
CA ASP A 112 21.29 -4.75 7.96
C ASP A 112 20.12 -3.81 8.31
N HIS A 113 18.99 -4.09 7.66
CA HIS A 113 17.78 -3.28 7.71
C HIS A 113 16.54 -4.11 7.42
N ASP A 114 15.40 -3.65 7.92
CA ASP A 114 14.11 -4.32 7.78
C ASP A 114 13.38 -3.87 6.53
N VAL A 115 13.55 -2.60 6.15
CA VAL A 115 12.86 -1.98 5.02
C VAL A 115 13.85 -1.29 4.08
N LEU A 116 13.75 -1.58 2.79
CA LEU A 116 14.46 -0.82 1.75
C LEU A 116 13.53 0.19 1.09
N LEU A 117 13.92 1.46 1.03
CA LEU A 117 13.19 2.51 0.32
C LEU A 117 13.96 2.91 -0.94
N ALA A 118 13.29 3.04 -2.09
CA ALA A 118 13.92 3.52 -3.31
C ALA A 118 12.95 4.30 -4.22
N GLY A 119 13.25 5.57 -4.46
CA GLY A 119 12.62 6.40 -5.50
C GLY A 119 13.48 6.42 -6.77
N PHE A 120 13.68 5.25 -7.40
CA PHE A 120 14.67 5.14 -8.47
C PHE A 120 14.29 5.96 -9.72
N PRO A 121 15.28 6.50 -10.48
CA PRO A 121 15.00 7.48 -11.52
C PRO A 121 14.00 7.03 -12.57
N CYS A 122 13.02 7.90 -12.79
CA CYS A 122 11.92 7.72 -13.72
C CYS A 122 12.20 8.24 -15.14
N GLN A 123 13.31 8.97 -15.34
CA GLN A 123 13.60 9.71 -16.58
C GLN A 123 13.62 8.85 -17.88
N PRO A 124 13.97 7.55 -17.88
CA PRO A 124 13.78 6.69 -19.05
C PRO A 124 12.33 6.28 -19.31
N PHE A 125 11.41 6.46 -18.36
CA PHE A 125 10.08 5.84 -18.34
C PHE A 125 8.89 6.83 -18.32
N SER A 126 9.10 8.12 -18.02
CA SER A 126 8.04 9.15 -18.01
C SER A 126 7.67 9.66 -19.42
N ILE A 127 6.41 10.04 -19.66
CA ILE A 127 5.97 10.63 -20.96
C ILE A 127 6.84 11.83 -21.36
N ALA A 128 7.13 12.73 -20.42
CA ALA A 128 7.95 13.91 -20.67
C ALA A 128 9.44 13.57 -20.92
N GLY A 129 9.96 12.53 -20.26
CA GLY A 129 11.33 12.03 -20.45
C GLY A 129 11.51 11.28 -21.77
N VAL A 130 10.59 10.36 -22.09
CA VAL A 130 10.54 9.61 -23.35
C VAL A 130 10.38 10.55 -24.54
N SER A 131 9.45 11.51 -24.48
CA SER A 131 9.28 12.51 -25.54
C SER A 131 10.56 13.31 -25.81
N LYS A 132 11.30 13.70 -24.76
CA LYS A 132 12.59 14.39 -24.89
C LYS A 132 13.69 13.47 -25.47
N LYS A 133 13.80 12.23 -25.00
CA LYS A 133 14.80 11.27 -25.48
C LYS A 133 14.56 10.91 -26.95
N ASN A 134 13.29 10.72 -27.34
CA ASN A 134 12.89 10.54 -28.73
C ASN A 134 13.25 11.75 -29.59
N SER A 135 13.00 12.98 -29.11
CA SER A 135 13.38 14.20 -29.84
C SER A 135 14.90 14.39 -29.99
N LEU A 136 15.69 13.69 -29.18
CA LEU A 136 17.15 13.72 -29.19
C LEU A 136 17.78 12.45 -29.79
N GLY A 137 16.98 11.51 -30.30
CA GLY A 137 17.45 10.23 -30.85
C GLY A 137 18.16 9.32 -29.83
N ARG A 138 17.88 9.48 -28.53
CA ARG A 138 18.51 8.69 -27.45
C ARG A 138 17.64 7.50 -27.03
N ALA A 139 18.27 6.38 -26.71
CA ALA A 139 17.61 5.22 -26.14
C ALA A 139 16.89 5.58 -24.82
N HIS A 140 15.80 4.87 -24.52
CA HIS A 140 14.97 5.05 -23.32
C HIS A 140 14.61 3.68 -22.73
N GLY A 141 13.91 3.63 -21.60
CA GLY A 141 13.63 2.38 -20.90
C GLY A 141 14.90 1.70 -20.35
N PHE A 142 14.90 0.37 -20.29
CA PHE A 142 16.07 -0.44 -19.90
C PHE A 142 17.22 -0.42 -20.92
N ALA A 143 16.96 0.03 -22.16
CA ALA A 143 18.00 0.25 -23.17
C ALA A 143 18.79 1.55 -22.94
N ASP A 144 18.42 2.35 -21.94
CA ASP A 144 19.25 3.47 -21.47
C ASP A 144 20.35 2.92 -20.55
N GLU A 145 21.56 2.81 -21.09
CA GLU A 145 22.76 2.29 -20.41
C GLU A 145 23.16 3.06 -19.14
N THR A 146 22.61 4.25 -18.89
CA THR A 146 22.97 5.10 -17.75
C THR A 146 21.90 5.14 -16.66
N GLN A 147 20.65 5.44 -17.01
CA GLN A 147 19.57 5.66 -16.04
C GLN A 147 18.52 4.56 -16.06
N GLY A 148 18.50 3.73 -17.10
CA GLY A 148 17.55 2.63 -17.27
C GLY A 148 17.82 1.44 -16.35
N THR A 149 19.05 1.31 -15.85
CA THR A 149 19.57 0.13 -15.16
C THR A 149 19.56 0.22 -13.63
N LEU A 150 19.28 1.41 -13.05
CA LEU A 150 19.35 1.64 -11.60
C LEU A 150 18.34 0.80 -10.78
N PHE A 151 17.32 0.23 -11.42
CA PHE A 151 16.48 -0.79 -10.80
C PHE A 151 17.28 -2.06 -10.45
N PHE A 152 18.25 -2.45 -11.27
CA PHE A 152 19.08 -3.63 -11.02
C PHE A 152 20.04 -3.41 -9.85
N ASP A 153 20.48 -2.18 -9.57
CA ASP A 153 21.19 -1.85 -8.33
C ASP A 153 20.30 -2.05 -7.09
N VAL A 154 19.04 -1.66 -7.17
CA VAL A 154 18.06 -1.96 -6.12
C VAL A 154 17.89 -3.48 -5.96
N ALA A 155 17.73 -4.21 -7.06
CA ALA A 155 17.58 -5.66 -7.05
C ALA A 155 18.80 -6.37 -6.43
N ARG A 156 20.03 -5.96 -6.80
CA ARG A 156 21.29 -6.44 -6.22
C ARG A 156 21.34 -6.26 -4.70
N ILE A 157 20.89 -5.11 -4.20
CA ILE A 157 20.87 -4.84 -2.76
C ILE A 157 19.78 -5.68 -2.07
N ILE A 158 18.59 -5.82 -2.67
CA ILE A 158 17.53 -6.70 -2.15
C ILE A 158 18.01 -8.16 -2.11
N GLU A 159 18.70 -8.62 -3.14
CA GLU A 159 19.26 -9.98 -3.22
C GLU A 159 20.26 -10.23 -2.09
N THR A 160 21.19 -9.29 -1.87
CA THR A 160 22.25 -9.44 -0.88
C THR A 160 21.74 -9.27 0.55
N LYS A 161 20.94 -8.23 0.81
CA LYS A 161 20.50 -7.85 2.16
C LYS A 161 19.21 -8.52 2.61
N ARG A 162 18.42 -9.05 1.67
CA ARG A 162 17.14 -9.76 1.92
C ARG A 162 16.23 -9.03 2.93
N PRO A 163 15.92 -7.72 2.77
CA PRO A 163 15.11 -6.98 3.74
C PRO A 163 13.72 -7.61 3.91
N ARG A 164 13.08 -7.43 5.07
CA ARG A 164 11.72 -7.97 5.31
C ARG A 164 10.71 -7.39 4.33
N ALA A 165 10.84 -6.10 4.05
CA ALA A 165 9.99 -5.39 3.12
C ALA A 165 10.78 -4.39 2.27
N PHE A 166 10.18 -3.91 1.20
CA PHE A 166 10.65 -2.76 0.45
C PHE A 166 9.49 -1.87 0.00
N LEU A 167 9.81 -0.61 -0.27
CA LEU A 167 8.93 0.33 -0.99
C LEU A 167 9.70 0.94 -2.15
N LEU A 168 9.18 0.75 -3.36
CA LEU A 168 9.66 1.41 -4.56
C LEU A 168 8.62 2.43 -5.02
N GLU A 169 9.06 3.65 -5.31
CA GLU A 169 8.22 4.73 -5.83
C GLU A 169 8.63 5.06 -7.27
N ASN A 170 7.65 5.28 -8.14
CA ASN A 170 7.89 5.73 -9.51
C ASN A 170 6.66 6.44 -10.10
N VAL A 171 6.75 6.93 -11.35
CA VAL A 171 5.58 7.53 -12.03
C VAL A 171 4.53 6.49 -12.43
N LYS A 172 3.27 6.92 -12.50
CA LYS A 172 2.15 6.10 -12.98
C LYS A 172 2.39 5.44 -14.35
N ASN A 173 3.14 6.11 -15.24
CA ASN A 173 3.41 5.64 -16.59
C ASN A 173 4.35 4.44 -16.68
N LEU A 174 5.01 4.06 -15.58
CA LEU A 174 5.84 2.86 -15.54
C LEU A 174 5.05 1.61 -16.00
N MET A 175 3.76 1.52 -15.63
CA MET A 175 2.90 0.38 -15.95
C MET A 175 2.63 0.19 -17.45
N SER A 176 2.58 1.30 -18.21
CA SER A 176 2.31 1.27 -19.66
C SER A 176 3.57 1.48 -20.50
N HIS A 177 4.71 1.73 -19.87
CA HIS A 177 5.97 1.97 -20.55
C HIS A 177 6.39 0.74 -21.36
N ASP A 178 6.88 0.99 -22.58
CA ASP A 178 7.31 -0.03 -23.52
C ASP A 178 6.28 -1.15 -23.75
N LYS A 179 4.98 -0.76 -23.81
CA LYS A 179 3.84 -1.66 -23.91
C LYS A 179 3.75 -2.65 -22.73
N GLY A 180 4.10 -2.20 -21.53
CA GLY A 180 4.07 -2.98 -20.28
C GLY A 180 5.34 -3.79 -19.99
N ARG A 181 6.20 -3.99 -21.00
CA ARG A 181 7.40 -4.85 -20.87
C ARG A 181 8.33 -4.43 -19.74
N THR A 182 8.46 -3.12 -19.50
CA THR A 182 9.33 -2.62 -18.43
C THR A 182 8.81 -3.04 -17.05
N PHE A 183 7.52 -2.86 -16.81
CA PHE A 183 6.91 -3.24 -15.55
C PHE A 183 6.91 -4.77 -15.35
N ASP A 184 6.75 -5.54 -16.43
CA ASP A 184 6.83 -7.00 -16.39
C ASP A 184 8.22 -7.49 -15.96
N VAL A 185 9.30 -6.89 -16.46
CA VAL A 185 10.67 -7.20 -16.03
C VAL A 185 10.87 -6.90 -14.54
N ILE A 186 10.43 -5.74 -14.07
CA ILE A 186 10.48 -5.37 -12.65
C ILE A 186 9.72 -6.41 -11.82
N LYS A 187 8.49 -6.73 -12.22
CA LYS A 187 7.64 -7.69 -11.52
C LYS A 187 8.29 -9.08 -11.46
N ARG A 188 8.80 -9.61 -12.58
CA ARG A 188 9.47 -10.92 -12.62
C ARG A 188 10.73 -10.95 -11.77
N THR A 189 11.56 -9.90 -11.84
CA THR A 189 12.77 -9.79 -11.01
C THR A 189 12.39 -9.85 -9.52
N LEU A 190 11.41 -9.04 -9.09
CA LEU A 190 11.00 -8.99 -7.69
C LEU A 190 10.33 -10.29 -7.22
N THR A 191 9.49 -10.92 -8.05
CA THR A 191 8.68 -12.08 -7.61
C THR A 191 9.32 -13.44 -7.91
N GLN A 192 9.86 -13.63 -9.11
CA GLN A 192 10.37 -14.93 -9.57
C GLN A 192 11.85 -15.12 -9.22
N GLU A 193 12.66 -14.07 -9.34
CA GLU A 193 14.09 -14.15 -9.08
C GLU A 193 14.39 -13.89 -7.60
N LEU A 194 13.81 -12.83 -7.03
CA LEU A 194 14.05 -12.45 -5.63
C LEU A 194 13.05 -13.08 -4.64
N GLY A 195 11.94 -13.65 -5.11
CA GLY A 195 10.98 -14.36 -4.25
C GLY A 195 10.14 -13.46 -3.33
N TYR A 196 9.89 -12.19 -3.70
CA TYR A 196 9.04 -11.28 -2.91
C TYR A 196 7.59 -11.28 -3.39
N HIS A 197 6.66 -11.12 -2.46
CA HIS A 197 5.26 -10.84 -2.75
C HIS A 197 5.07 -9.33 -2.92
N ILE A 198 4.65 -8.89 -4.10
CA ILE A 198 4.51 -7.46 -4.40
C ILE A 198 3.05 -7.01 -4.49
N TYR A 199 2.81 -5.78 -4.02
CA TYR A 199 1.53 -5.07 -4.03
C TYR A 199 1.77 -3.73 -4.72
N CYS A 200 0.95 -3.40 -5.72
CA CYS A 200 1.12 -2.18 -6.50
C CYS A 200 -0.15 -1.34 -6.45
N LYS A 201 -0.04 -0.02 -6.26
CA LYS A 201 -1.17 0.91 -6.36
C LYS A 201 -0.70 2.26 -6.87
N VAL A 202 -1.50 2.88 -7.74
CA VAL A 202 -1.31 4.29 -8.09
C VAL A 202 -2.04 5.14 -7.06
N ILE A 203 -1.31 6.04 -6.41
CA ILE A 203 -1.84 6.95 -5.39
C ILE A 203 -1.66 8.39 -5.89
N ASP A 204 -2.72 9.19 -5.76
CA ASP A 204 -2.70 10.61 -6.12
C ASP A 204 -2.38 11.48 -4.89
N GLY A 205 -1.44 12.41 -5.03
CA GLY A 205 -1.15 13.44 -4.02
C GLY A 205 -2.37 14.26 -3.60
N ALA A 206 -3.40 14.37 -4.44
CA ALA A 206 -4.61 15.15 -4.19
C ALA A 206 -5.44 14.68 -2.98
N HIS A 207 -5.11 13.51 -2.40
CA HIS A 207 -5.63 13.05 -1.11
C HIS A 207 -5.04 13.82 0.09
N PHE A 208 -3.83 14.37 -0.04
CA PHE A 208 -3.04 14.91 1.08
C PHE A 208 -2.65 16.37 0.92
N VAL A 209 -2.59 16.87 -0.31
CA VAL A 209 -2.11 18.20 -0.67
C VAL A 209 -2.88 18.73 -1.88
N PRO A 210 -2.89 20.06 -2.15
CA PRO A 210 -3.66 20.62 -3.26
C PRO A 210 -2.94 20.46 -4.61
N GLN A 211 -2.56 19.22 -4.95
CA GLN A 211 -1.84 18.88 -6.18
C GLN A 211 -2.21 17.49 -6.69
N HIS A 212 -2.56 17.40 -7.98
CA HIS A 212 -2.55 16.13 -8.69
C HIS A 212 -1.11 15.66 -8.91
N ARG A 213 -0.75 14.53 -8.32
CA ARG A 213 0.56 13.89 -8.48
C ARG A 213 0.40 12.39 -8.27
N GLU A 214 0.14 11.69 -9.36
CA GLU A 214 -0.04 10.25 -9.36
C GLU A 214 1.32 9.54 -9.42
N ARG A 215 1.53 8.62 -8.49
CA ARG A 215 2.73 7.78 -8.38
C ARG A 215 2.34 6.33 -8.19
N ILE A 216 3.04 5.43 -8.88
CA ILE A 216 2.95 4.01 -8.57
C ILE A 216 3.81 3.74 -7.35
N ILE A 217 3.21 3.13 -6.34
CA ILE A 217 3.89 2.62 -5.16
C ILE A 217 3.89 1.09 -5.28
N ILE A 218 5.08 0.51 -5.21
CA ILE A 218 5.32 -0.93 -5.24
C ILE A 218 5.85 -1.33 -3.87
N VAL A 219 5.03 -2.00 -3.09
CA VAL A 219 5.42 -2.56 -1.80
C VAL A 219 5.74 -4.04 -2.00
N GLY A 220 6.85 -4.52 -1.45
CA GLY A 220 7.18 -5.93 -1.48
C GLY A 220 7.47 -6.48 -0.09
N PHE A 221 7.12 -7.74 0.13
CA PHE A 221 7.40 -8.47 1.36
C PHE A 221 8.08 -9.80 1.06
N ARG A 222 9.09 -10.15 1.85
CA ARG A 222 9.90 -11.37 1.65
C ARG A 222 9.09 -12.65 1.90
N GLY A 223 8.01 -12.56 2.66
CA GLY A 223 7.08 -13.65 2.92
C GLY A 223 5.63 -13.20 2.74
N PRO A 224 4.67 -14.14 2.76
CA PRO A 224 3.26 -13.81 2.69
C PRO A 224 2.86 -13.00 3.92
N VAL A 225 2.25 -11.85 3.70
CA VAL A 225 1.72 -10.97 4.74
C VAL A 225 0.30 -10.57 4.38
N ALA A 226 -0.53 -10.25 5.37
CA ALA A 226 -1.89 -9.80 5.15
C ALA A 226 -1.98 -8.31 4.74
N PHE A 227 -1.09 -7.82 3.89
CA PHE A 227 -1.10 -6.43 3.43
C PHE A 227 -2.23 -6.17 2.42
N ASP A 228 -2.92 -5.06 2.60
CA ASP A 228 -4.02 -4.63 1.72
C ASP A 228 -4.00 -3.09 1.60
N TRP A 229 -4.29 -2.58 0.41
CA TRP A 229 -4.28 -1.13 0.21
C TRP A 229 -5.46 -0.41 0.86
N ASP A 230 -6.50 -1.12 1.30
CA ASP A 230 -7.60 -0.60 2.12
C ASP A 230 -7.15 -0.29 3.56
N MET A 231 -5.94 -0.71 3.94
CA MET A 231 -5.30 -0.29 5.19
C MET A 231 -4.84 1.17 5.15
N LEU A 232 -4.68 1.75 3.97
CA LEU A 232 -4.33 3.16 3.86
C LEU A 232 -5.53 4.01 4.25
N ASN A 233 -5.35 4.86 5.24
CA ASN A 233 -6.30 5.92 5.52
C ASN A 233 -6.09 7.05 4.52
N LEU A 234 -6.76 6.97 3.37
CA LEU A 234 -6.76 8.02 2.35
C LEU A 234 -7.89 9.01 2.63
N PRO A 235 -7.60 10.29 2.91
CA PRO A 235 -8.62 11.33 2.96
C PRO A 235 -9.33 11.47 1.60
N GLU A 236 -10.51 12.08 1.59
CA GLU A 236 -11.19 12.39 0.33
C GLU A 236 -10.31 13.28 -0.58
N LYS A 237 -10.33 12.97 -1.88
CA LYS A 237 -9.56 13.74 -2.86
C LYS A 237 -10.08 15.17 -2.95
N ASN A 238 -9.18 16.09 -3.30
CA ASN A 238 -9.49 17.47 -3.66
C ASN A 238 -10.10 18.31 -2.53
N GLN A 239 -10.06 17.84 -1.28
CA GLN A 239 -10.55 18.60 -0.12
C GLN A 239 -9.61 19.76 0.24
N ILE A 240 -8.29 19.53 0.18
CA ILE A 240 -7.29 20.55 0.46
C ILE A 240 -7.10 21.41 -0.78
N LYS A 241 -7.20 22.73 -0.61
CA LYS A 241 -7.10 23.71 -1.70
C LYS A 241 -5.81 24.51 -1.66
N LEU A 242 -5.39 25.04 -2.80
CA LEU A 242 -4.13 25.76 -2.96
C LEU A 242 -3.92 26.86 -1.92
N GLY A 243 -4.99 27.59 -1.57
CA GLY A 243 -4.95 28.67 -0.59
C GLY A 243 -4.42 28.26 0.79
N SER A 244 -4.49 26.97 1.15
CA SER A 244 -3.96 26.45 2.41
C SER A 244 -2.42 26.42 2.49
N ILE A 245 -1.73 26.41 1.35
CA ILE A 245 -0.26 26.33 1.29
C ILE A 245 0.41 27.65 0.88
N LEU A 246 -0.37 28.64 0.42
CA LEU A 246 0.15 29.94 0.01
C LEU A 246 0.57 30.76 1.24
N HIS A 247 1.56 31.65 1.05
CA HIS A 247 1.92 32.62 2.09
C HIS A 247 0.72 33.50 2.46
N LYS A 248 0.53 33.75 3.76
CA LYS A 248 -0.57 34.52 4.33
C LYS A 248 -0.20 36.00 4.44
N THR A 249 -0.77 36.82 3.57
CA THR A 249 -0.51 38.27 3.53
C THR A 249 -1.38 39.08 4.50
N ASP A 250 -2.11 38.43 5.41
CA ASP A 250 -2.98 39.05 6.42
C ASP A 250 -2.25 39.28 7.76
N GLY A 251 -0.94 39.07 7.78
CA GLY A 251 -0.11 39.17 8.98
C GLY A 251 -0.01 37.90 9.81
N SER A 252 -0.69 36.81 9.42
CA SER A 252 -0.64 35.52 10.12
C SER A 252 0.42 34.54 9.58
N GLU A 253 1.26 34.97 8.63
CA GLU A 253 2.36 34.14 8.12
C GLU A 253 3.40 33.87 9.21
N PRO A 254 3.72 32.60 9.51
CA PRO A 254 4.72 32.27 10.52
C PRO A 254 6.11 32.75 10.12
N LEU A 255 6.82 33.39 11.05
CA LEU A 255 8.22 33.78 10.85
C LEU A 255 9.13 32.54 10.97
N LEU A 256 9.67 32.09 9.84
CA LEU A 256 10.60 30.97 9.77
C LEU A 256 12.04 31.50 9.78
N VAL A 257 12.72 31.38 10.92
CA VAL A 257 14.05 31.99 11.15
C VAL A 257 15.08 31.57 10.10
N TRP A 258 15.04 30.32 9.63
CA TRP A 258 15.95 29.80 8.59
C TRP A 258 15.64 30.31 7.17
N ASP A 259 14.41 30.75 6.89
CA ASP A 259 14.06 31.36 5.61
C ASP A 259 14.35 32.87 5.61
N GLY A 260 14.33 33.50 6.79
CA GLY A 260 14.44 34.95 6.93
C GLY A 260 13.41 35.66 6.05
N SER A 261 13.86 36.60 5.22
CA SER A 261 12.99 37.29 4.23
C SER A 261 13.11 36.74 2.80
N LYS A 262 13.69 35.54 2.61
CA LYS A 262 14.02 34.99 1.28
C LYS A 262 12.78 34.72 0.42
N PHE A 263 11.72 34.20 1.06
CA PHE A 263 10.49 33.75 0.40
C PHE A 263 9.28 34.63 0.75
N PHE A 264 9.30 35.33 1.89
CA PHE A 264 8.25 36.22 2.34
C PHE A 264 8.85 37.41 3.08
N ASP A 265 8.41 38.63 2.75
CA ASP A 265 8.80 39.83 3.47
C ASP A 265 7.82 40.07 4.62
N HIS A 266 8.24 39.72 5.83
CA HIS A 266 7.43 39.90 7.03
C HIS A 266 7.22 41.37 7.42
N ALA A 267 8.12 42.28 7.05
CA ALA A 267 7.98 43.70 7.37
C ALA A 267 6.85 44.33 6.53
N ASN A 268 6.75 43.94 5.27
CA ASN A 268 5.75 44.43 4.33
C ASN A 268 4.56 43.47 4.11
N GLN A 269 4.54 42.33 4.80
CA GLN A 269 3.54 41.26 4.69
C GLN A 269 3.28 40.82 3.23
N CYS A 270 4.33 40.74 2.42
CA CYS A 270 4.20 40.50 0.99
C CYS A 270 5.20 39.48 0.44
N ILE A 271 4.84 38.89 -0.70
CA ILE A 271 5.72 37.99 -1.44
C ILE A 271 6.69 38.85 -2.27
N PRO A 272 8.00 38.54 -2.29
CA PRO A 272 8.97 39.26 -3.11
C PRO A 272 8.58 39.33 -4.59
N ALA A 273 8.73 40.52 -5.20
CA ALA A 273 8.30 40.79 -6.58
C ALA A 273 8.96 39.88 -7.63
N LYS A 274 10.15 39.31 -7.34
CA LYS A 274 10.87 38.36 -8.21
C LYS A 274 10.07 37.10 -8.58
N TYR A 275 9.00 36.78 -7.85
CA TYR A 275 8.14 35.63 -8.14
C TYR A 275 7.02 35.96 -9.13
N THR A 276 6.63 37.23 -9.25
CA THR A 276 5.67 37.69 -10.26
C THR A 276 6.30 37.62 -11.64
N LEU A 277 5.56 37.11 -12.63
CA LEU A 277 6.06 37.03 -13.99
C LEU A 277 6.24 38.43 -14.58
N THR A 278 7.35 38.63 -15.29
CA THR A 278 7.56 39.82 -16.14
C THR A 278 6.55 39.84 -17.28
N ASP A 279 6.19 41.02 -17.78
CA ASP A 279 5.24 41.18 -18.88
C ASP A 279 5.61 40.34 -20.10
N ASN A 280 6.89 40.36 -20.50
CA ASN A 280 7.37 39.59 -21.66
C ASN A 280 7.14 38.07 -21.50
N LEU A 281 7.45 37.53 -20.32
CA LEU A 281 7.26 36.10 -20.05
C LEU A 281 5.76 35.74 -19.98
N TRP A 282 4.93 36.62 -19.41
CA TRP A 282 3.49 36.38 -19.34
C TRP A 282 2.85 36.38 -20.74
N VAL A 283 3.15 37.39 -21.55
CA VAL A 283 2.72 37.48 -22.95
C VAL A 283 3.20 36.27 -23.76
N TYR A 284 4.45 35.84 -23.56
CA TYR A 284 4.98 34.64 -24.19
C TYR A 284 4.14 33.38 -23.87
N LEU A 285 3.84 33.15 -22.59
CA LEU A 285 3.05 31.98 -22.17
C LEU A 285 1.61 32.03 -22.70
N GLN A 286 0.99 33.22 -22.74
CA GLN A 286 -0.32 33.45 -23.36
C GLN A 286 -0.32 33.09 -24.85
N ASN A 287 0.65 33.59 -25.60
CA ASN A 287 0.80 33.31 -27.03
C ASN A 287 1.10 31.81 -27.28
N TYR A 288 1.94 31.20 -26.45
CA TYR A 288 2.25 29.78 -26.54
C TYR A 288 1.00 28.91 -26.33
N ALA A 289 0.21 29.20 -25.29
CA ALA A 289 -1.04 28.50 -25.02
C ALA A 289 -2.07 28.69 -26.15
N ALA A 290 -2.18 29.90 -26.72
CA ALA A 290 -3.07 30.17 -27.86
C ALA A 290 -2.67 29.37 -29.10
N LYS A 291 -1.36 29.33 -29.43
CA LYS A 291 -0.81 28.55 -30.54
C LYS A 291 -1.12 27.06 -30.41
N HIS A 292 -0.91 26.47 -29.23
CA HIS A 292 -1.17 25.06 -29.03
C HIS A 292 -2.66 24.71 -29.01
N ARG A 293 -3.50 25.59 -28.46
CA ARG A 293 -4.97 25.45 -28.53
C ARG A 293 -5.46 25.47 -29.98
N ALA A 294 -4.93 26.37 -30.82
CA ALA A 294 -5.26 26.42 -32.24
C ALA A 294 -4.83 25.14 -33.00
N ALA A 295 -3.77 24.47 -32.55
CA ALA A 295 -3.30 23.21 -33.10
C ALA A 295 -4.01 21.96 -32.52
N GLY A 296 -5.08 22.13 -31.72
CA GLY A 296 -5.82 21.03 -31.11
C GLY A 296 -5.11 20.32 -29.94
N ASN A 297 -4.03 20.92 -29.42
CA ASN A 297 -3.22 20.33 -28.35
C ASN A 297 -3.46 21.04 -27.01
N GLY A 298 -3.36 20.30 -25.90
CA GLY A 298 -3.58 20.82 -24.54
C GLY A 298 -2.38 21.51 -23.86
N PHE A 299 -1.32 21.85 -24.61
CA PHE A 299 -0.13 22.49 -24.04
C PHE A 299 -0.34 23.97 -23.73
N GLY A 300 0.24 24.47 -22.65
CA GLY A 300 0.11 25.85 -22.18
C GLY A 300 0.48 25.98 -20.71
N TYR A 301 0.04 27.06 -20.07
CA TYR A 301 0.23 27.27 -18.63
C TYR A 301 -1.00 26.83 -17.80
N GLY A 302 -0.79 26.51 -16.54
CA GLY A 302 -1.83 26.24 -15.55
C GLY A 302 -2.01 27.46 -14.64
N LEU A 303 -3.08 28.22 -14.86
CA LEU A 303 -3.48 29.30 -13.94
C LEU A 303 -4.27 28.69 -12.78
N ALA A 304 -3.87 28.97 -11.55
CA ALA A 304 -4.44 28.40 -10.34
C ALA A 304 -4.94 29.50 -9.39
N HIS A 305 -6.12 29.26 -8.83
CA HIS A 305 -6.80 30.09 -7.84
C HIS A 305 -6.72 29.44 -6.45
N LYS A 306 -7.11 30.17 -5.39
CA LYS A 306 -6.99 29.70 -4.00
C LYS A 306 -7.81 28.42 -3.73
N ASP A 307 -8.89 28.22 -4.44
CA ASP A 307 -9.79 27.05 -4.38
C ASP A 307 -9.37 25.90 -5.31
N SER A 308 -8.29 26.08 -6.08
CA SER A 308 -7.81 25.08 -7.05
C SER A 308 -7.06 23.92 -6.39
N VAL A 309 -7.06 22.79 -7.09
CA VAL A 309 -6.07 21.71 -6.97
C VAL A 309 -5.13 21.82 -8.17
N THR A 310 -3.83 21.86 -7.94
CA THR A 310 -2.85 22.20 -8.97
C THR A 310 -2.44 21.01 -9.84
N ARG A 311 -1.84 21.31 -10.99
CA ARG A 311 -1.11 20.32 -11.80
C ARG A 311 0.14 19.84 -11.04
N THR A 312 0.75 18.75 -11.52
CA THR A 312 1.99 18.22 -10.93
C THR A 312 3.14 19.22 -11.04
N LEU A 313 3.80 19.49 -9.92
CA LEU A 313 5.08 20.18 -9.87
C LEU A 313 6.14 19.33 -10.58
N SER A 314 6.64 19.81 -11.71
CA SER A 314 7.59 19.09 -12.56
C SER A 314 9.01 19.60 -12.39
N ALA A 315 10.02 18.77 -12.66
CA ALA A 315 11.42 19.21 -12.63
C ALA A 315 11.71 20.37 -13.59
N ARG A 316 10.83 20.65 -14.57
CA ARG A 316 10.93 21.80 -15.48
C ARG A 316 10.37 23.10 -14.92
N TYR A 317 9.70 23.06 -13.76
CA TYR A 317 9.09 24.23 -13.12
C TYR A 317 10.07 25.39 -12.92
N HIS A 318 11.34 25.08 -12.69
CA HIS A 318 12.40 26.09 -12.53
C HIS A 318 12.59 27.00 -13.77
N LYS A 319 12.15 26.59 -14.96
CA LYS A 319 12.31 27.35 -16.20
C LYS A 319 11.41 28.58 -16.24
N ASP A 320 10.10 28.35 -16.21
CA ASP A 320 9.07 29.38 -16.40
C ASP A 320 7.91 29.26 -15.39
N GLY A 321 7.85 28.16 -14.63
CA GLY A 321 6.77 27.86 -13.69
C GLY A 321 5.40 27.64 -14.35
N SER A 322 5.37 27.40 -15.65
CA SER A 322 4.14 27.37 -16.45
C SER A 322 3.14 26.33 -15.98
N GLU A 323 3.56 25.26 -15.30
CA GLU A 323 2.64 24.24 -14.80
C GLU A 323 1.70 24.76 -13.72
N ILE A 324 2.16 25.71 -12.90
CA ILE A 324 1.44 26.25 -11.73
C ILE A 324 1.76 27.74 -11.56
N LEU A 325 0.85 28.59 -12.05
CA LEU A 325 0.89 30.04 -11.92
C LEU A 325 -0.25 30.50 -11.01
N VAL A 326 0.09 31.17 -9.92
CA VAL A 326 -0.88 31.68 -8.93
C VAL A 326 -1.47 32.99 -9.43
N TYR A 327 -2.80 33.04 -9.53
CA TYR A 327 -3.53 34.26 -9.86
C TYR A 327 -3.44 35.29 -8.73
N GLN A 328 -3.18 36.56 -9.09
CA GLN A 328 -2.94 37.66 -8.14
C GLN A 328 -3.99 38.80 -8.24
N GLY A 329 -5.07 38.59 -8.99
CA GLY A 329 -6.00 39.64 -9.37
C GLY A 329 -5.75 40.18 -10.78
N GLU A 330 -6.75 40.84 -11.37
CA GLU A 330 -6.70 41.36 -12.75
C GLU A 330 -5.60 42.41 -12.99
N GLN A 331 -5.13 43.07 -11.93
CA GLN A 331 -4.17 44.18 -12.01
C GLN A 331 -2.71 43.73 -11.96
N LYS A 332 -2.45 42.42 -11.81
CA LYS A 332 -1.08 41.89 -11.71
C LYS A 332 -0.93 40.63 -12.57
N ASN A 333 0.22 40.51 -13.22
CA ASN A 333 0.62 39.25 -13.83
C ASN A 333 0.59 38.13 -12.77
N PRO A 334 0.30 36.89 -13.16
CA PRO A 334 0.37 35.78 -12.22
C PRO A 334 1.81 35.56 -11.74
N ARG A 335 1.97 34.87 -10.61
CA ARG A 335 3.28 34.55 -10.05
C ARG A 335 3.56 33.07 -10.01
N ARG A 336 4.84 32.72 -9.93
CA ARG A 336 5.28 31.38 -9.54
C ARG A 336 5.05 31.17 -8.04
N LEU A 337 5.01 29.91 -7.62
CA LEU A 337 5.14 29.52 -6.22
C LEU A 337 6.54 29.83 -5.71
N THR A 338 6.66 30.23 -4.45
CA THR A 338 7.97 30.30 -3.78
C THR A 338 8.47 28.88 -3.47
N PRO A 339 9.78 28.66 -3.26
CA PRO A 339 10.27 27.36 -2.81
C PRO A 339 9.63 26.85 -1.50
N ARG A 340 9.29 27.74 -0.56
CA ARG A 340 8.53 27.38 0.65
C ARG A 340 7.12 26.88 0.31
N GLU A 341 6.41 27.57 -0.57
CA GLU A 341 5.10 27.13 -1.04
C GLU A 341 5.18 25.80 -1.81
N CYS A 342 6.25 25.56 -2.59
CA CYS A 342 6.50 24.26 -3.22
C CYS A 342 6.76 23.16 -2.17
N ALA A 343 7.50 23.44 -1.09
CA ALA A 343 7.72 22.47 -0.02
C ALA A 343 6.40 22.11 0.67
N ARG A 344 5.58 23.11 1.01
CA ARG A 344 4.21 22.91 1.56
C ARG A 344 3.32 22.15 0.58
N LEU A 345 3.38 22.45 -0.72
CA LEU A 345 2.63 21.76 -1.78
C LEU A 345 3.00 20.27 -1.89
N MET A 346 4.25 19.92 -1.60
CA MET A 346 4.73 18.54 -1.56
C MET A 346 4.44 17.85 -0.21
N GLY A 347 3.94 18.60 0.78
CA GLY A 347 3.61 18.10 2.12
C GLY A 347 4.76 18.13 3.13
N TYR A 348 5.84 18.87 2.85
CA TYR A 348 6.91 19.10 3.83
C TYR A 348 6.46 20.15 4.87
N PRO A 349 6.81 19.96 6.15
CA PRO A 349 6.48 20.91 7.20
C PRO A 349 7.25 22.22 7.04
N ASP A 350 6.78 23.28 7.69
CA ASP A 350 7.47 24.58 7.68
C ASP A 350 8.88 24.50 8.30
N THR A 351 9.11 23.55 9.21
CA THR A 351 10.43 23.22 9.77
C THR A 351 11.44 22.74 8.72
N PHE A 352 10.99 22.34 7.53
CA PHE A 352 11.87 21.88 6.46
C PHE A 352 12.72 23.04 5.93
N ARG A 353 14.04 22.92 5.97
CA ARG A 353 15.01 23.95 5.59
C ARG A 353 15.40 23.83 4.12
N ILE A 354 15.59 24.97 3.45
CA ILE A 354 15.90 25.04 2.00
C ILE A 354 17.23 25.80 1.77
N PRO A 355 18.39 25.15 1.94
CA PRO A 355 19.72 25.79 1.95
C PRO A 355 20.32 26.04 0.55
N VAL A 356 19.51 25.89 -0.49
CA VAL A 356 19.92 25.97 -1.91
C VAL A 356 19.23 27.13 -2.63
N SER A 357 19.65 27.41 -3.86
CA SER A 357 19.01 28.41 -4.72
C SER A 357 17.56 28.01 -5.08
N ASP A 358 16.73 28.99 -5.43
CA ASP A 358 15.35 28.76 -5.84
C ASP A 358 15.26 27.74 -7.00
N THR A 359 16.11 27.89 -8.03
CA THR A 359 16.18 26.97 -9.17
C THR A 359 16.44 25.53 -8.74
N ARG A 360 17.39 25.31 -7.82
CA ARG A 360 17.69 23.96 -7.30
C ARG A 360 16.57 23.44 -6.42
N ALA A 361 16.00 24.28 -5.56
CA ALA A 361 14.87 23.90 -4.72
C ALA A 361 13.68 23.42 -5.55
N TYR A 362 13.34 24.12 -6.64
CA TYR A 362 12.28 23.69 -7.55
C TYR A 362 12.54 22.32 -8.17
N GLN A 363 13.76 22.04 -8.63
CA GLN A 363 14.13 20.73 -9.19
C GLN A 363 14.02 19.63 -8.14
N LEU A 364 14.67 19.83 -6.98
CA LEU A 364 14.72 18.86 -5.90
C LEU A 364 13.32 18.53 -5.35
N LEU A 365 12.49 19.53 -5.09
CA LEU A 365 11.12 19.32 -4.59
C LEU A 365 10.23 18.68 -5.64
N ALA A 366 10.43 18.96 -6.93
CA ALA A 366 9.66 18.35 -8.00
C ALA A 366 9.99 16.87 -8.21
N ASP A 367 11.23 16.45 -7.92
CA ASP A 367 11.67 15.06 -8.01
C ASP A 367 11.41 14.28 -6.70
N ALA A 368 11.14 14.98 -5.60
CA ALA A 368 10.89 14.35 -4.30
C ALA A 368 9.59 13.51 -4.25
N ALA A 369 9.60 12.51 -3.37
CA ALA A 369 8.40 11.84 -2.87
C ALA A 369 7.62 12.78 -1.93
N MET A 370 6.31 12.55 -1.80
CA MET A 370 5.42 13.30 -0.92
C MET A 370 5.39 12.68 0.49
N PRO A 371 5.95 13.34 1.53
CA PRO A 371 5.95 12.81 2.89
C PRO A 371 4.61 12.28 3.42
N PRO A 372 3.46 12.97 3.26
CA PRO A 372 2.20 12.47 3.80
C PRO A 372 1.69 11.21 3.07
N MET A 373 1.95 11.10 1.77
CA MET A 373 1.64 9.88 1.00
C MET A 373 2.49 8.72 1.51
N ILE A 374 3.80 8.93 1.65
CA ILE A 374 4.71 7.88 2.13
C ILE A 374 4.39 7.49 3.58
N LEU A 375 4.04 8.45 4.44
CA LEU A 375 3.60 8.17 5.81
C LEU A 375 2.37 7.25 5.83
N SER A 376 1.36 7.52 5.00
CA SER A 376 0.16 6.67 4.90
C SER A 376 0.51 5.24 4.51
N VAL A 377 1.43 5.06 3.54
CA VAL A 377 1.91 3.73 3.13
C VAL A 377 2.74 3.08 4.24
N ALA A 378 3.66 3.82 4.88
CA ALA A 378 4.51 3.34 5.96
C ALA A 378 3.68 2.86 7.15
N GLN A 379 2.61 3.58 7.52
CA GLN A 379 1.68 3.18 8.57
C GLN A 379 0.94 1.89 8.24
N ALA A 380 0.53 1.70 6.97
CA ALA A 380 -0.09 0.46 6.52
C ALA A 380 0.90 -0.72 6.48
N MET A 381 2.17 -0.46 6.13
CA MET A 381 3.22 -1.47 6.14
C MET A 381 3.68 -1.83 7.55
N LYS A 382 3.67 -0.86 8.49
CA LYS A 382 4.25 -0.98 9.83
C LYS A 382 3.82 -2.26 10.55
N PRO A 383 2.53 -2.63 10.66
CA PRO A 383 2.13 -3.89 11.29
C PRO A 383 2.82 -5.12 10.69
N MET A 384 3.06 -5.14 9.37
CA MET A 384 3.73 -6.26 8.70
C MET A 384 5.26 -6.25 8.92
N ILE A 385 5.83 -5.09 9.26
CA ILE A 385 7.25 -4.90 9.56
C ILE A 385 7.56 -5.18 11.04
N ILE A 386 6.71 -4.70 11.96
CA ILE A 386 6.94 -4.79 13.42
C ILE A 386 6.29 -6.05 14.01
N ASN A 387 5.09 -6.41 13.54
CA ASN A 387 4.45 -7.67 13.90
C ASN A 387 4.92 -8.81 13.00
N SER A 388 6.04 -8.64 12.29
CA SER A 388 6.94 -9.76 12.07
C SER A 388 7.71 -10.01 13.36
N ASN A 389 7.02 -10.36 14.45
CA ASN A 389 7.02 -11.73 14.88
C ASN A 389 8.30 -12.54 14.69
N GLU A 390 9.51 -12.00 14.85
CA GLU A 390 10.62 -12.83 15.29
C GLU A 390 10.25 -13.48 16.62
N LYS A 391 9.41 -12.84 17.44
CA LYS A 391 8.78 -13.45 18.62
C LYS A 391 7.53 -14.29 18.40
N ILE A 392 6.92 -14.39 17.23
CA ILE A 392 5.87 -15.42 16.96
C ILE A 392 6.44 -16.51 16.06
N TRP A 393 7.49 -16.24 15.27
CA TRP A 393 8.38 -17.28 14.78
C TRP A 393 9.15 -17.97 15.93
N GLN A 394 9.50 -17.25 17.01
CA GLN A 394 10.15 -17.83 18.22
C GLN A 394 9.20 -18.17 19.39
N ALA A 395 7.98 -17.60 19.46
CA ALA A 395 6.98 -17.92 20.51
C ALA A 395 5.65 -18.47 19.99
N MET A 396 5.53 -18.80 18.70
CA MET A 396 4.55 -19.83 18.29
C MET A 396 5.16 -21.19 18.59
N PRO A 397 4.37 -22.15 19.11
CA PRO A 397 4.81 -23.52 19.33
C PRO A 397 4.92 -24.31 18.02
N VAL A 398 5.26 -23.66 16.90
CA VAL A 398 5.50 -24.33 15.64
C VAL A 398 6.83 -23.84 15.08
N GLN A 399 7.91 -24.27 15.74
CA GLN A 399 9.08 -24.65 14.96
C GLN A 399 8.57 -25.70 13.97
N ILE A 400 8.40 -25.33 12.69
CA ILE A 400 8.11 -26.32 11.65
C ILE A 400 9.38 -27.17 11.53
N ASN A 401 9.46 -28.20 12.35
CA ASN A 401 10.51 -29.18 12.26
C ASN A 401 10.14 -30.08 11.08
N VAL A 402 10.64 -29.74 9.89
CA VAL A 402 10.32 -30.42 8.63
C VAL A 402 10.70 -31.92 8.70
N GLU A 403 11.67 -32.25 9.55
CA GLU A 403 12.02 -33.63 9.90
C GLU A 403 10.85 -34.35 10.57
N GLU A 404 10.11 -33.73 11.51
CA GLU A 404 8.92 -34.33 12.16
C GLU A 404 7.69 -34.45 11.25
N LEU A 405 7.53 -33.57 10.25
CA LEU A 405 6.46 -33.66 9.24
C LEU A 405 6.62 -34.86 8.31
N THR A 406 7.86 -35.30 8.11
CA THR A 406 8.24 -36.41 7.22
C THR A 406 8.66 -37.67 7.97
N MET A 407 8.68 -37.64 9.32
CA MET A 407 8.95 -38.80 10.18
C MET A 407 7.95 -39.92 9.90
N THR A 408 8.36 -40.83 9.04
CA THR A 408 7.73 -42.14 8.82
C THR A 408 8.08 -43.06 9.99
N GLY A 409 7.57 -42.75 11.18
CA GLY A 409 7.97 -43.41 12.42
C GLY A 409 6.80 -43.90 13.26
N LYS A 410 6.22 -45.06 12.92
CA LYS A 410 5.39 -45.97 13.76
C LYS A 410 4.17 -45.43 14.54
N SER A 411 3.92 -44.12 14.60
CA SER A 411 2.80 -43.51 15.31
C SER A 411 1.66 -43.15 14.35
N ASN A 412 0.47 -43.69 14.62
CA ASN A 412 -0.73 -43.46 13.81
C ASN A 412 -1.43 -42.11 14.13
N ASN A 413 -0.84 -41.26 14.98
CA ASN A 413 -1.46 -40.03 15.48
C ASN A 413 -1.16 -38.84 14.55
N TRP A 414 -2.17 -37.98 14.34
CA TRP A 414 -2.07 -36.75 13.55
C TRP A 414 -1.45 -35.61 14.37
N THR A 415 -0.55 -34.83 13.77
CA THR A 415 -0.02 -33.61 14.38
C THR A 415 -0.90 -32.39 14.08
N ARG A 416 -0.71 -31.29 14.81
CA ARG A 416 -1.45 -30.04 14.57
C ARG A 416 -1.19 -29.50 13.16
N GLU A 417 0.05 -29.55 12.70
CA GLU A 417 0.50 -29.04 11.41
C GLU A 417 -0.13 -29.83 10.26
N GLN A 418 -0.15 -31.16 10.37
CA GLN A 418 -0.84 -32.03 9.42
C GLN A 418 -2.35 -31.75 9.39
N LEU A 419 -2.94 -31.43 10.56
CA LEU A 419 -4.34 -31.05 10.64
C LEU A 419 -4.61 -29.66 10.08
N LEU A 420 -3.70 -28.67 10.21
CA LEU A 420 -3.87 -27.36 9.57
C LEU A 420 -4.01 -27.49 8.05
N VAL A 421 -3.21 -28.36 7.43
CA VAL A 421 -3.33 -28.70 6.00
C VAL A 421 -4.68 -29.36 5.71
N ALA A 422 -5.09 -30.33 6.53
CA ALA A 422 -6.38 -31.01 6.36
C ALA A 422 -7.56 -30.03 6.49
N PHE A 423 -7.58 -29.16 7.49
CA PHE A 423 -8.62 -28.15 7.67
C PHE A 423 -8.64 -27.14 6.52
N ASN A 424 -7.47 -26.69 6.05
CA ASN A 424 -7.38 -25.80 4.89
C ASN A 424 -8.03 -26.42 3.64
N LEU A 425 -7.72 -27.69 3.36
CA LEU A 425 -8.33 -28.45 2.26
C LEU A 425 -9.83 -28.68 2.48
N TYR A 426 -10.25 -29.01 3.71
CA TYR A 426 -11.67 -29.18 4.03
C TYR A 426 -12.47 -27.90 3.74
N CYS A 427 -11.95 -26.73 4.10
CA CYS A 427 -12.60 -25.46 3.81
C CYS A 427 -12.77 -25.23 2.30
N GLN A 428 -11.76 -25.59 1.50
CA GLN A 428 -11.69 -25.23 0.08
C GLN A 428 -12.17 -26.31 -0.91
N LEU A 429 -12.41 -27.54 -0.45
CA LEU A 429 -12.88 -28.65 -1.30
C LEU A 429 -14.37 -28.94 -1.08
N PRO A 430 -15.19 -29.09 -2.16
CA PRO A 430 -16.57 -29.52 -2.03
C PRO A 430 -16.68 -30.88 -1.32
N PHE A 431 -17.76 -31.10 -0.56
CA PHE A 431 -17.93 -32.33 0.21
C PHE A 431 -17.84 -33.60 -0.66
N GLY A 432 -18.42 -33.57 -1.85
CA GLY A 432 -18.35 -34.69 -2.81
C GLY A 432 -16.96 -34.95 -3.43
N LYS A 433 -15.94 -34.14 -3.10
CA LYS A 433 -14.56 -34.27 -3.60
C LYS A 433 -13.54 -34.58 -2.49
N LEU A 434 -14.01 -34.98 -1.31
CA LEU A 434 -13.17 -35.37 -0.18
C LEU A 434 -12.71 -36.83 -0.30
N ASP A 435 -12.12 -37.19 -1.44
CA ASP A 435 -11.75 -38.57 -1.77
C ASP A 435 -10.29 -38.70 -2.21
N GLN A 436 -9.73 -39.90 -2.06
CA GLN A 436 -8.31 -40.17 -2.29
C GLN A 436 -7.84 -40.00 -3.75
N ARG A 437 -8.76 -39.83 -4.71
CA ARG A 437 -8.43 -39.59 -6.14
C ARG A 437 -8.30 -38.10 -6.45
N ASN A 438 -8.68 -37.22 -5.52
CA ASN A 438 -8.56 -35.79 -5.70
C ASN A 438 -7.06 -35.39 -5.80
N PRO A 439 -6.65 -34.68 -6.87
CA PRO A 439 -5.25 -34.29 -7.07
C PRO A 439 -4.65 -33.47 -5.92
N ASP A 440 -5.43 -32.58 -5.30
CA ASP A 440 -4.96 -31.78 -4.17
C ASP A 440 -4.70 -32.67 -2.95
N ILE A 441 -5.60 -33.63 -2.68
CA ILE A 441 -5.44 -34.60 -1.59
C ILE A 441 -4.21 -35.48 -1.83
N ILE A 442 -3.99 -35.95 -3.06
CA ILE A 442 -2.81 -36.75 -3.41
C ILE A 442 -1.52 -35.95 -3.16
N ARG A 443 -1.48 -34.72 -3.67
CA ARG A 443 -0.34 -33.82 -3.58
C ARG A 443 0.01 -33.50 -2.13
N PHE A 444 -0.95 -32.99 -1.36
CA PHE A 444 -0.69 -32.56 0.00
C PHE A 444 -0.49 -33.73 0.96
N ALA A 445 -1.13 -34.88 0.73
CA ALA A 445 -0.84 -36.09 1.50
C ALA A 445 0.65 -36.48 1.40
N ALA A 446 1.22 -36.45 0.20
CA ALA A 446 2.64 -36.72 0.00
C ALA A 446 3.54 -35.72 0.74
N MET A 447 3.20 -34.42 0.70
CA MET A 447 3.95 -33.35 1.36
C MET A 447 3.95 -33.45 2.89
N ILE A 448 2.89 -33.99 3.49
CA ILE A 448 2.76 -34.16 4.95
C ILE A 448 3.08 -35.56 5.45
N GLY A 449 3.68 -36.42 4.61
CA GLY A 449 4.05 -37.79 4.98
C GLY A 449 2.86 -38.74 5.24
N ARG A 450 1.72 -38.52 4.57
CA ARG A 450 0.49 -39.33 4.70
C ARG A 450 0.08 -39.98 3.38
N THR A 451 -0.76 -41.02 3.45
CA THR A 451 -1.39 -41.57 2.24
C THR A 451 -2.61 -40.73 1.83
N PRO A 452 -2.95 -40.66 0.53
CA PRO A 452 -4.15 -39.95 0.08
C PRO A 452 -5.43 -40.47 0.74
N SER A 453 -5.50 -41.77 1.03
CA SER A 453 -6.61 -42.40 1.75
C SER A 453 -6.72 -41.89 3.19
N ALA A 454 -5.60 -41.78 3.91
CA ALA A 454 -5.58 -41.27 5.28
C ALA A 454 -6.03 -39.80 5.35
N LEU A 455 -5.56 -38.96 4.42
CA LEU A 455 -5.98 -37.56 4.35
C LEU A 455 -7.46 -37.44 3.97
N ALA A 456 -7.94 -38.17 2.97
CA ALA A 456 -9.36 -38.18 2.62
C ALA A 456 -10.26 -38.59 3.81
N MET A 457 -9.91 -39.66 4.52
CA MET A 457 -10.63 -40.06 5.73
C MET A 457 -10.62 -38.97 6.81
N LYS A 458 -9.49 -38.27 6.97
CA LYS A 458 -9.40 -37.16 7.94
C LYS A 458 -10.32 -36.00 7.56
N LEU A 459 -10.42 -35.65 6.27
CA LEU A 459 -11.35 -34.62 5.81
C LEU A 459 -12.81 -34.99 6.09
N VAL A 460 -13.17 -36.27 5.91
CA VAL A 460 -14.51 -36.78 6.26
C VAL A 460 -14.76 -36.74 7.78
N ASN A 461 -13.74 -37.00 8.60
CA ASN A 461 -13.84 -36.84 10.06
C ASN A 461 -14.07 -35.38 10.45
N ILE A 462 -13.36 -34.43 9.83
CA ILE A 462 -13.58 -32.99 10.04
C ILE A 462 -15.00 -32.60 9.61
N ALA A 463 -15.49 -33.11 8.47
CA ALA A 463 -16.85 -32.87 8.01
C ALA A 463 -17.92 -33.35 9.01
N SER A 464 -17.63 -34.36 9.84
CA SER A 464 -18.55 -34.82 10.90
C SER A 464 -18.71 -33.83 12.07
N LEU A 465 -17.86 -32.80 12.14
CA LEU A 465 -17.96 -31.70 13.12
C LEU A 465 -18.79 -30.52 12.59
N ASP A 466 -19.08 -30.49 11.28
CA ASP A 466 -19.84 -29.42 10.65
C ASP A 466 -21.35 -29.62 10.88
N PRO A 467 -22.03 -28.70 11.61
CA PRO A 467 -23.45 -28.83 11.88
C PRO A 467 -24.31 -28.92 10.61
N VAL A 468 -23.89 -28.27 9.52
CA VAL A 468 -24.60 -28.28 8.24
C VAL A 468 -24.61 -29.68 7.63
N ILE A 469 -23.46 -30.35 7.67
CA ILE A 469 -23.30 -31.72 7.15
C ILE A 469 -24.07 -32.72 8.02
N THR A 470 -23.95 -32.62 9.35
CA THR A 470 -24.65 -33.54 10.26
C THR A 470 -26.17 -33.36 10.22
N GLY A 471 -26.65 -32.12 10.01
CA GLY A 471 -28.07 -31.79 9.90
C GLY A 471 -28.72 -32.22 8.57
N SER A 472 -27.92 -32.46 7.53
CA SER A 472 -28.42 -32.84 6.20
C SER A 472 -28.74 -34.35 6.06
N GLY A 473 -28.69 -35.12 7.15
CA GLY A 473 -28.89 -36.57 7.15
C GLY A 473 -27.72 -37.39 6.60
N ARG A 474 -26.61 -36.75 6.22
CA ARG A 474 -25.37 -37.39 5.75
C ARG A 474 -24.55 -37.81 6.97
N LYS A 475 -24.34 -39.12 7.18
CA LYS A 475 -23.51 -39.63 8.28
C LYS A 475 -22.04 -39.62 7.86
N GLY A 476 -21.25 -38.69 8.41
CA GLY A 476 -19.79 -38.78 8.37
C GLY A 476 -19.29 -40.01 9.14
N LEU A 477 -18.05 -40.43 8.88
CA LEU A 477 -17.39 -41.47 9.68
C LEU A 477 -17.30 -41.00 11.14
N VAL A 478 -17.69 -41.86 12.09
CA VAL A 478 -17.59 -41.59 13.53
C VAL A 478 -16.11 -41.71 13.91
N GLY A 479 -15.35 -40.62 13.80
CA GLY A 479 -13.88 -40.69 13.94
C GLY A 479 -13.15 -39.39 14.25
N ALA A 480 -13.86 -38.27 14.50
CA ALA A 480 -13.22 -37.01 14.87
C ALA A 480 -12.51 -37.13 16.23
N SER A 481 -11.19 -36.97 16.21
CA SER A 481 -10.33 -37.06 17.38
C SER A 481 -10.56 -35.90 18.36
N LYS A 482 -10.03 -36.02 19.59
CA LYS A 482 -10.04 -34.90 20.55
C LYS A 482 -9.32 -33.66 19.98
N LEU A 483 -8.24 -33.87 19.23
CA LEU A 483 -7.50 -32.78 18.57
C LEU A 483 -8.28 -32.18 17.40
N ASP A 484 -9.01 -33.00 16.64
CA ASP A 484 -9.86 -32.54 15.53
C ASP A 484 -10.95 -31.59 16.09
N ARG A 485 -11.58 -31.94 17.21
CA ARG A 485 -12.57 -31.10 17.90
C ARG A 485 -11.97 -29.80 18.44
N ALA A 486 -10.81 -29.88 19.09
CA ALA A 486 -10.14 -28.69 19.62
C ALA A 486 -9.77 -27.69 18.51
N MET A 487 -9.26 -28.18 17.37
CA MET A 487 -8.95 -27.32 16.22
C MET A 487 -10.20 -26.78 15.54
N TRP A 488 -11.30 -27.54 15.52
CA TRP A 488 -12.59 -27.04 15.05
C TRP A 488 -13.10 -25.89 15.92
N ASP A 489 -13.04 -26.04 17.24
CA ASP A 489 -13.45 -24.99 18.19
C ASP A 489 -12.58 -23.74 18.05
N GLU A 490 -11.26 -23.91 17.89
CA GLU A 490 -10.33 -22.82 17.60
C GLU A 490 -10.68 -22.07 16.31
N MET A 491 -10.96 -22.82 15.23
CA MET A 491 -11.38 -22.24 13.95
C MET A 491 -12.68 -21.46 14.08
N GLN A 492 -13.66 -21.95 14.86
CA GLN A 492 -14.92 -21.23 15.09
C GLN A 492 -14.71 -19.97 15.95
N GLN A 493 -13.73 -19.97 16.86
CA GLN A 493 -13.41 -18.84 17.73
C GLN A 493 -12.69 -17.71 16.99
N ASP A 494 -11.72 -18.04 16.12
CA ASP A 494 -10.95 -17.06 15.35
C ASP A 494 -10.63 -17.56 13.94
N TRP A 495 -11.57 -17.34 13.03
CA TRP A 495 -11.46 -17.73 11.62
C TRP A 495 -10.30 -17.06 10.91
N ASN A 496 -9.99 -15.80 11.24
CA ASN A 496 -8.95 -15.05 10.55
C ASN A 496 -7.57 -15.62 10.88
N LYS A 497 -7.28 -15.80 12.17
CA LYS A 497 -6.03 -16.38 12.62
C LYS A 497 -5.89 -17.80 12.09
N PHE A 498 -6.93 -18.63 12.23
CA PHE A 498 -6.88 -20.02 11.81
C PHE A 498 -6.70 -20.15 10.29
N ALA A 499 -7.44 -19.38 9.48
CA ALA A 499 -7.29 -19.39 8.03
C ALA A 499 -5.88 -18.96 7.61
N LEU A 500 -5.33 -17.92 8.22
CA LEU A 500 -3.98 -17.44 7.95
C LEU A 500 -2.93 -18.49 8.33
N GLU A 501 -2.99 -19.06 9.54
CA GLU A 501 -2.09 -20.14 9.98
C GLU A 501 -2.14 -21.34 9.03
N SER A 502 -3.34 -21.74 8.63
CA SER A 502 -3.52 -22.88 7.72
C SER A 502 -2.98 -22.60 6.30
N GLN A 503 -3.13 -21.37 5.81
CA GLN A 503 -2.64 -20.96 4.49
C GLN A 503 -1.11 -20.83 4.48
N MET A 504 -0.51 -20.28 5.54
CA MET A 504 0.93 -20.22 5.70
C MET A 504 1.56 -21.61 5.69
N MET A 505 0.88 -22.62 6.27
CA MET A 505 1.34 -24.01 6.24
C MET A 505 1.35 -24.57 4.80
N ILE A 506 0.30 -24.31 4.03
CA ILE A 506 0.23 -24.69 2.60
C ILE A 506 1.37 -24.03 1.82
N ASP A 507 1.56 -22.73 2.01
CA ASP A 507 2.55 -21.94 1.28
C ASP A 507 3.99 -22.41 1.61
N ALA A 508 4.25 -22.75 2.87
CA ALA A 508 5.53 -23.30 3.32
C ALA A 508 5.85 -24.65 2.66
N LEU A 509 4.87 -25.58 2.60
CA LEU A 509 5.04 -26.88 1.95
C LEU A 509 5.26 -26.76 0.44
N VAL A 510 4.53 -25.85 -0.22
CA VAL A 510 4.69 -25.61 -1.66
C VAL A 510 6.07 -25.02 -1.96
N SER A 511 6.51 -24.03 -1.19
CA SER A 511 7.80 -23.35 -1.39
C SER A 511 9.02 -24.28 -1.24
N GLN A 512 8.95 -25.28 -0.36
CA GLN A 512 10.05 -26.25 -0.15
C GLN A 512 10.11 -27.33 -1.24
N SER A 513 8.98 -27.62 -1.89
CA SER A 513 8.87 -28.75 -2.82
C SER A 513 9.40 -28.49 -4.24
N ASN A 514 9.86 -27.27 -4.57
CA ASN A 514 10.17 -26.82 -5.93
C ASN A 514 9.07 -27.16 -6.98
N ALA A 515 7.85 -27.45 -6.51
CA ALA A 515 6.75 -27.85 -7.36
C ALA A 515 6.14 -26.59 -7.97
N THR A 516 6.28 -26.46 -9.29
CA THR A 516 5.58 -25.46 -10.09
C THR A 516 4.11 -25.42 -9.66
N LEU A 517 3.62 -24.24 -9.29
CA LEU A 517 2.19 -24.03 -9.13
C LEU A 517 1.52 -24.51 -10.43
N ILE A 518 0.73 -25.58 -10.35
CA ILE A 518 -0.29 -25.85 -11.36
C ILE A 518 -1.11 -24.57 -11.43
N GLU A 519 -1.21 -24.04 -12.65
CA GLU A 519 -1.78 -22.76 -13.06
C GLU A 519 -2.71 -22.07 -12.04
N PRO A 520 -2.52 -20.76 -11.75
CA PRO A 520 -3.62 -19.97 -11.23
C PRO A 520 -4.70 -19.90 -12.31
N LEU A 521 -5.64 -20.84 -12.27
CA LEU A 521 -6.88 -20.81 -13.06
C LEU A 521 -7.68 -19.57 -12.63
N VAL A 522 -7.57 -18.54 -13.46
CA VAL A 522 -8.41 -17.34 -13.55
C VAL A 522 -8.51 -16.55 -12.23
N THR A 523 -7.50 -15.71 -11.98
CA THR A 523 -7.70 -14.45 -11.24
C THR A 523 -8.58 -13.55 -12.08
N GLU A 524 -9.89 -13.63 -11.90
CA GLU A 524 -10.79 -12.64 -12.47
C GLU A 524 -10.70 -11.34 -11.68
N GLU A 525 -10.54 -10.27 -12.44
CA GLU A 525 -10.52 -8.89 -11.99
C GLU A 525 -11.84 -8.54 -11.30
N ILE A 526 -11.78 -8.05 -10.06
CA ILE A 526 -12.96 -7.43 -9.44
C ILE A 526 -12.90 -5.94 -9.76
N GLU A 527 -13.85 -5.47 -10.57
CA GLU A 527 -14.09 -4.06 -10.87
C GLU A 527 -14.72 -3.36 -9.66
N ASP A 528 -13.93 -2.57 -8.94
CA ASP A 528 -14.46 -1.53 -8.06
C ASP A 528 -14.82 -0.28 -8.89
N ASP A 529 -15.99 0.30 -8.58
CA ASP A 529 -16.64 1.37 -9.35
C ASP A 529 -15.73 2.60 -9.53
N VAL A 530 -15.28 2.84 -10.77
CA VAL A 530 -14.63 4.09 -11.18
C VAL A 530 -15.67 4.99 -11.81
N GLU A 531 -15.79 6.21 -11.28
CA GLU A 531 -16.62 7.29 -11.81
C GLU A 531 -16.26 7.57 -13.28
N ILE A 532 -17.24 7.42 -14.18
CA ILE A 532 -17.04 7.40 -15.63
C ILE A 532 -16.85 8.83 -16.15
N ASN A 533 -15.66 9.12 -16.71
CA ASN A 533 -15.41 10.33 -17.50
C ASN A 533 -15.35 9.95 -19.00
N TYR A 534 -16.34 10.39 -19.78
CA TYR A 534 -16.56 10.03 -21.19
C TYR A 534 -15.60 10.74 -22.17
N SER A 535 -14.27 10.64 -21.99
CA SER A 535 -13.32 11.30 -22.91
C SER A 535 -12.05 10.54 -23.28
N ALA A 536 -11.93 9.23 -23.02
CA ALA A 536 -10.73 8.48 -23.41
C ALA A 536 -11.03 7.11 -24.04
N GLU A 537 -10.42 6.85 -25.19
CA GLU A 537 -10.55 5.63 -26.02
C GLU A 537 -9.92 4.36 -25.40
N ASN A 538 -9.39 4.39 -24.17
CA ASN A 538 -8.83 3.19 -23.52
C ASN A 538 -9.08 3.15 -22.01
N LYS A 539 -9.52 1.98 -21.52
CA LYS A 539 -9.78 1.61 -20.12
C LYS A 539 -8.59 0.82 -19.57
N THR A 540 -8.10 1.11 -18.36
CA THR A 540 -7.13 0.26 -17.64
C THR A 540 -7.76 -0.19 -16.32
N SER A 541 -7.82 -1.50 -16.10
CA SER A 541 -8.27 -2.14 -14.85
C SER A 541 -7.04 -2.43 -13.97
N GLN A 542 -7.06 -2.00 -12.71
CA GLN A 542 -6.04 -2.32 -11.71
C GLN A 542 -6.63 -3.31 -10.70
N THR A 543 -6.25 -4.59 -10.79
CA THR A 543 -6.72 -5.61 -9.85
C THR A 543 -5.86 -5.63 -8.59
N GLN A 544 -6.42 -5.21 -7.44
CA GLN A 544 -5.84 -5.44 -6.12
C GLN A 544 -6.14 -6.89 -5.69
N ILE A 545 -5.15 -7.62 -5.20
CA ILE A 545 -5.33 -9.00 -4.70
C ILE A 545 -5.35 -8.94 -3.17
N ARG A 546 -6.50 -9.15 -2.53
CA ARG A 546 -6.63 -9.12 -1.07
C ARG A 546 -6.08 -10.42 -0.47
N VAL A 547 -5.31 -10.33 0.61
CA VAL A 547 -4.62 -11.51 1.18
C VAL A 547 -5.61 -12.42 1.90
N GLY A 548 -5.54 -13.72 1.64
CA GLY A 548 -6.52 -14.69 2.13
C GLY A 548 -7.88 -14.61 1.43
N GLN A 549 -8.14 -13.62 0.56
CA GLN A 549 -9.38 -13.58 -0.24
C GLN A 549 -9.47 -14.76 -1.19
N HIS A 550 -8.34 -15.31 -1.66
CA HIS A 550 -8.34 -16.58 -2.37
C HIS A 550 -8.86 -17.72 -1.51
N PHE A 551 -8.44 -17.82 -0.24
CA PHE A 551 -8.98 -18.80 0.72
C PHE A 551 -10.48 -18.57 0.92
N PHE A 552 -10.90 -17.34 1.24
CA PHE A 552 -12.31 -16.99 1.46
C PHE A 552 -13.16 -17.29 0.23
N ARG A 553 -12.74 -16.84 -0.96
CA ARG A 553 -13.43 -17.09 -2.22
C ARG A 553 -13.55 -18.57 -2.50
N ARG A 554 -12.46 -19.33 -2.38
CA ARG A 554 -12.49 -20.79 -2.60
C ARG A 554 -13.38 -21.48 -1.58
N ALA A 555 -13.35 -21.07 -0.31
CA ALA A 555 -14.18 -21.64 0.73
C ALA A 555 -15.68 -21.36 0.49
N VAL A 556 -16.05 -20.12 0.17
CA VAL A 556 -17.43 -19.73 -0.15
C VAL A 556 -17.91 -20.42 -1.42
N MET A 557 -17.14 -20.36 -2.52
CA MET A 557 -17.51 -21.04 -3.76
C MET A 557 -17.63 -22.55 -3.56
N SER A 558 -16.73 -23.16 -2.78
CA SER A 558 -16.80 -24.58 -2.44
C SER A 558 -18.04 -24.90 -1.60
N ALA A 559 -18.40 -24.04 -0.64
CA ALA A 559 -19.56 -24.23 0.23
C ALA A 559 -20.88 -24.22 -0.57
N TYR A 560 -20.97 -23.38 -1.60
CA TYR A 560 -22.12 -23.30 -2.50
C TYR A 560 -22.01 -24.21 -3.75
N ALA A 561 -21.06 -25.15 -3.77
CA ALA A 561 -20.81 -26.04 -4.90
C ALA A 561 -20.63 -25.29 -6.25
N GLY A 562 -20.07 -24.08 -6.21
CA GLY A 562 -19.84 -23.22 -7.36
C GLY A 562 -21.12 -22.72 -8.02
N ARG A 563 -22.18 -22.46 -7.24
CA ARG A 563 -23.46 -21.95 -7.74
C ARG A 563 -23.88 -20.68 -7.00
N CYS A 564 -24.53 -19.77 -7.71
CA CYS A 564 -25.17 -18.61 -7.08
C CYS A 564 -26.32 -19.07 -6.18
N CYS A 565 -26.40 -18.55 -4.95
CA CYS A 565 -27.45 -18.90 -3.99
C CYS A 565 -28.83 -18.34 -4.35
N ILE A 566 -28.92 -17.35 -5.25
CA ILE A 566 -30.19 -16.77 -5.70
C ILE A 566 -30.66 -17.42 -7.01
N THR A 567 -29.78 -17.51 -8.01
CA THR A 567 -30.16 -17.93 -9.37
C THR A 567 -29.78 -19.36 -9.73
N GLY A 568 -28.86 -19.98 -8.97
CA GLY A 568 -28.32 -21.30 -9.29
C GLY A 568 -27.32 -21.34 -10.45
N ILE A 569 -26.96 -20.19 -11.05
CA ILE A 569 -25.96 -20.13 -12.13
C ILE A 569 -24.63 -20.70 -11.64
N ALA A 570 -23.96 -21.50 -12.48
CA ALA A 570 -22.80 -22.30 -12.08
C ALA A 570 -21.50 -21.94 -12.81
N HIS A 571 -21.51 -20.88 -13.63
CA HIS A 571 -20.33 -20.49 -14.40
C HIS A 571 -19.38 -19.68 -13.50
N PRO A 572 -18.14 -20.13 -13.25
CA PRO A 572 -17.23 -19.47 -12.31
C PRO A 572 -17.03 -17.98 -12.59
N SER A 573 -16.97 -17.60 -13.88
CA SER A 573 -16.78 -16.22 -14.32
C SER A 573 -17.92 -15.24 -14.02
N LEU A 574 -19.07 -15.77 -13.59
CA LEU A 574 -20.24 -14.98 -13.28
C LEU A 574 -20.50 -14.94 -11.77
N LEU A 575 -19.62 -15.55 -10.97
CA LEU A 575 -19.81 -15.75 -9.54
C LEU A 575 -18.84 -14.92 -8.70
N VAL A 576 -19.40 -14.24 -7.72
CA VAL A 576 -18.67 -13.44 -6.73
C VAL A 576 -18.86 -14.09 -5.36
N ALA A 577 -17.77 -14.17 -4.59
CA ALA A 577 -17.84 -14.52 -3.18
C ALA A 577 -18.05 -13.21 -2.42
N SER A 578 -19.32 -12.85 -2.27
CA SER A 578 -19.76 -11.59 -1.68
C SER A 578 -19.65 -11.65 -0.15
N HIS A 579 -19.25 -10.54 0.47
CA HIS A 579 -19.15 -10.42 1.92
C HIS A 579 -20.44 -9.85 2.50
N ILE A 580 -21.00 -10.48 3.54
CA ILE A 580 -22.22 -9.99 4.20
C ILE A 580 -21.93 -8.72 5.00
N ILE A 581 -20.92 -8.78 5.88
CA ILE A 581 -20.26 -7.60 6.46
C ILE A 581 -19.09 -7.25 5.54
N PRO A 582 -19.09 -6.06 4.91
CA PRO A 582 -18.04 -5.65 3.99
C PRO A 582 -16.65 -5.74 4.63
N TRP A 583 -15.65 -6.06 3.81
CA TRP A 583 -14.25 -6.27 4.21
C TRP A 583 -13.68 -5.15 5.10
N ARG A 584 -14.09 -3.89 4.86
CA ARG A 584 -13.68 -2.72 5.64
C ARG A 584 -14.16 -2.77 7.09
N SER A 585 -15.38 -3.23 7.32
CA SER A 585 -16.05 -3.24 8.63
C SER A 585 -15.86 -4.57 9.36
N GLY A 586 -15.72 -5.69 8.65
CA GLY A 586 -15.65 -7.03 9.22
C GLY A 586 -14.25 -7.51 9.59
N LYS A 587 -13.42 -6.67 10.25
CA LYS A 587 -11.98 -6.94 10.48
C LYS A 587 -11.70 -8.34 11.04
N ASP A 588 -12.51 -8.81 11.99
CA ASP A 588 -12.32 -10.09 12.69
C ASP A 588 -12.94 -11.30 11.97
N ASN A 589 -13.67 -11.07 10.86
CA ASN A 589 -14.43 -12.10 10.14
C ASN A 589 -14.20 -12.08 8.62
N ARG A 590 -13.08 -11.51 8.16
CA ARG A 590 -12.74 -11.37 6.74
C ARG A 590 -12.60 -12.71 6.01
N LEU A 591 -12.02 -13.68 6.70
CA LEU A 591 -11.75 -15.01 6.17
C LEU A 591 -12.78 -16.06 6.61
N ASN A 592 -13.77 -15.65 7.40
CA ASN A 592 -14.84 -16.50 7.88
C ASN A 592 -15.86 -16.78 6.76
N PRO A 593 -15.98 -18.01 6.22
CA PRO A 593 -16.90 -18.31 5.13
C PRO A 593 -18.38 -18.09 5.48
N ARG A 594 -18.72 -18.02 6.77
CA ARG A 594 -20.08 -17.67 7.25
C ARG A 594 -20.42 -16.20 7.04
N ASN A 595 -19.42 -15.37 6.74
CA ASN A 595 -19.57 -14.00 6.26
C ASN A 595 -19.66 -13.94 4.72
N GLY A 596 -19.91 -15.07 4.04
CA GLY A 596 -19.89 -15.16 2.60
C GLY A 596 -21.19 -15.63 1.98
N LEU A 597 -21.54 -15.03 0.84
CA LEU A 597 -22.59 -15.49 -0.08
C LEU A 597 -21.99 -15.71 -1.46
N CYS A 598 -22.36 -16.80 -2.13
CA CYS A 598 -22.02 -16.98 -3.54
C CYS A 598 -23.10 -16.31 -4.40
N LEU A 599 -22.80 -15.14 -4.97
CA LEU A 599 -23.76 -14.33 -5.74
C LEU A 599 -23.33 -14.22 -7.20
N SER A 600 -24.27 -13.90 -8.09
CA SER A 600 -23.88 -13.41 -9.42
C SER A 600 -23.45 -11.95 -9.33
N ALA A 601 -22.64 -11.47 -10.27
CA ALA A 601 -22.13 -10.09 -10.26
C ALA A 601 -23.22 -9.01 -10.09
N LEU A 602 -24.38 -9.21 -10.72
CA LEU A 602 -25.54 -8.30 -10.57
C LEU A 602 -26.07 -8.28 -9.12
N HIS A 603 -26.26 -9.46 -8.52
CA HIS A 603 -26.82 -9.56 -7.17
C HIS A 603 -25.81 -9.13 -6.11
N ASP A 604 -24.53 -9.40 -6.35
CA ASP A 604 -23.43 -8.89 -5.52
C ASP A 604 -23.46 -7.35 -5.44
N LYS A 605 -23.45 -6.66 -6.59
CA LYS A 605 -23.56 -5.19 -6.63
C LYS A 605 -24.86 -4.68 -6.01
N ALA A 606 -25.99 -5.37 -6.24
CA ALA A 606 -27.25 -4.99 -5.61
C ALA A 606 -27.23 -5.17 -4.08
N PHE A 607 -26.59 -6.22 -3.59
CA PHE A 607 -26.44 -6.50 -2.16
C PHE A 607 -25.53 -5.46 -1.50
N ASP A 608 -24.34 -5.22 -2.08
CA ASP A 608 -23.36 -4.25 -1.59
C ASP A 608 -23.89 -2.81 -1.52
N LYS A 609 -24.77 -2.42 -2.45
CA LYS A 609 -25.41 -1.10 -2.47
C LYS A 609 -26.65 -1.02 -1.56
N GLY A 610 -27.00 -2.09 -0.85
CA GLY A 610 -28.17 -2.15 0.02
C GLY A 610 -29.50 -2.15 -0.72
N LEU A 611 -29.51 -2.47 -2.02
CA LEU A 611 -30.72 -2.57 -2.84
C LEU A 611 -31.49 -3.86 -2.54
N ILE A 612 -30.75 -4.93 -2.23
CA ILE A 612 -31.30 -6.20 -1.74
C ILE A 612 -30.60 -6.60 -0.45
N THR A 613 -31.27 -7.37 0.39
CA THR A 613 -30.72 -7.96 1.61
C THR A 613 -31.42 -9.28 1.92
N LEU A 614 -31.03 -9.93 3.01
CA LEU A 614 -31.66 -11.13 3.54
C LEU A 614 -32.30 -10.86 4.90
N THR A 615 -33.41 -11.52 5.18
CA THR A 615 -33.97 -11.64 6.54
C THR A 615 -33.27 -12.78 7.31
N PRO A 616 -33.40 -12.84 8.64
CA PRO A 616 -32.82 -13.94 9.45
C PRO A 616 -33.26 -15.35 9.05
N ASP A 617 -34.40 -15.51 8.36
CA ASP A 617 -34.87 -16.80 7.81
C ASP A 617 -34.41 -17.07 6.35
N TYR A 618 -33.42 -16.30 5.89
CA TYR A 618 -32.77 -16.36 4.57
C TYR A 618 -33.70 -16.04 3.39
N THR A 619 -34.69 -15.18 3.63
CA THR A 619 -35.63 -14.68 2.62
C THR A 619 -35.13 -13.33 2.07
N ILE A 620 -35.20 -13.14 0.76
CA ILE A 620 -34.73 -11.92 0.09
C ILE A 620 -35.72 -10.78 0.33
N LYS A 621 -35.18 -9.61 0.68
CA LYS A 621 -35.91 -8.35 0.80
C LYS A 621 -35.27 -7.30 -0.11
N ILE A 622 -36.09 -6.45 -0.72
CA ILE A 622 -35.65 -5.37 -1.62
C ILE A 622 -35.96 -4.00 -1.00
N SER A 623 -35.19 -2.97 -1.35
CA SER A 623 -35.41 -1.59 -0.90
C SER A 623 -36.53 -0.89 -1.67
N SER A 624 -37.11 0.19 -1.11
CA SER A 624 -38.06 1.05 -1.86
C SER A 624 -37.50 1.60 -3.16
N SER A 625 -36.21 1.91 -3.20
CA SER A 625 -35.55 2.39 -4.42
C SER A 625 -35.68 1.40 -5.58
N VAL A 626 -35.57 0.09 -5.31
CA VAL A 626 -35.79 -0.95 -6.33
C VAL A 626 -37.27 -1.01 -6.73
N ARG A 627 -38.20 -0.88 -5.77
CA ARG A 627 -39.65 -0.89 -6.06
C ARG A 627 -40.10 0.26 -6.95
N GLN A 628 -39.41 1.40 -6.89
CA GLN A 628 -39.68 2.54 -7.77
C GLN A 628 -39.34 2.26 -9.25
N MET A 629 -38.57 1.22 -9.54
CA MET A 629 -38.20 0.79 -10.90
C MET A 629 -39.17 -0.26 -11.48
N ALA A 630 -40.40 -0.36 -10.96
CA ALA A 630 -41.37 -1.40 -11.35
C ALA A 630 -41.78 -1.33 -12.83
N ASP A 631 -41.69 -0.15 -13.44
CA ASP A 631 -41.92 0.07 -14.87
C ASP A 631 -40.78 -0.49 -15.75
N ASN A 632 -39.59 -0.71 -15.18
CA ASN A 632 -38.49 -1.36 -15.87
C ASN A 632 -38.66 -2.90 -15.85
N ARG A 633 -38.90 -3.49 -17.02
CA ARG A 633 -39.08 -4.93 -17.17
C ARG A 633 -37.92 -5.76 -16.60
N PHE A 634 -36.68 -5.32 -16.79
CA PHE A 634 -35.50 -6.05 -16.30
C PHE A 634 -35.42 -6.02 -14.77
N ALA A 635 -35.63 -4.84 -14.16
CA ALA A 635 -35.68 -4.73 -12.70
C ALA A 635 -36.84 -5.56 -12.11
N SER A 636 -37.99 -5.56 -12.78
CA SER A 636 -39.14 -6.37 -12.40
C SER A 636 -38.86 -7.87 -12.41
N GLU A 637 -38.22 -8.39 -13.45
CA GLU A 637 -37.90 -9.82 -13.58
C GLU A 637 -36.74 -10.25 -12.67
N TRP A 638 -35.68 -9.44 -12.55
CA TRP A 638 -34.39 -9.85 -11.96
C TRP A 638 -34.10 -9.30 -10.56
N LEU A 639 -34.84 -8.30 -10.09
CA LEU A 639 -34.67 -7.74 -8.74
C LEU A 639 -35.98 -7.78 -7.94
N ILE A 640 -37.06 -7.19 -8.45
CA ILE A 640 -38.35 -7.12 -7.74
C ILE A 640 -38.94 -8.53 -7.59
N GLY A 641 -38.88 -9.35 -8.63
CA GLY A 641 -39.32 -10.74 -8.61
C GLY A 641 -38.53 -11.64 -7.64
N LEU A 642 -37.51 -11.13 -6.95
CA LEU A 642 -36.79 -11.85 -5.89
C LEU A 642 -37.44 -11.69 -4.51
N GLU A 643 -38.23 -10.63 -4.29
CA GLU A 643 -38.81 -10.34 -2.98
C GLU A 643 -39.63 -11.53 -2.46
N GLY A 644 -39.33 -11.96 -1.24
CA GLY A 644 -40.01 -13.10 -0.60
C GLY A 644 -39.48 -14.49 -1.00
N LYS A 645 -38.52 -14.60 -1.92
CA LYS A 645 -37.87 -15.89 -2.23
C LYS A 645 -36.78 -16.23 -1.23
N LYS A 646 -36.59 -17.53 -0.96
CA LYS A 646 -35.47 -18.04 -0.15
C LYS A 646 -34.24 -18.32 -1.00
N ILE A 647 -33.06 -18.02 -0.46
CA ILE A 647 -31.81 -18.44 -1.09
C ILE A 647 -31.56 -19.93 -0.89
N ALA A 648 -30.82 -20.55 -1.81
CA ALA A 648 -30.23 -21.86 -1.58
C ALA A 648 -29.14 -21.75 -0.51
N LEU A 649 -29.22 -22.57 0.54
CA LEU A 649 -28.21 -22.61 1.59
C LEU A 649 -26.98 -23.44 1.15
N PRO A 650 -25.78 -23.12 1.65
CA PRO A 650 -24.57 -23.84 1.27
C PRO A 650 -24.52 -25.24 1.92
N GLU A 651 -23.69 -26.12 1.37
CA GLU A 651 -23.44 -27.46 1.91
C GLU A 651 -22.52 -27.45 3.15
N LYS A 652 -21.78 -26.36 3.35
CA LYS A 652 -20.90 -26.10 4.50
C LYS A 652 -21.08 -24.66 4.96
N PHE A 653 -20.78 -24.36 6.21
CA PHE A 653 -20.69 -22.98 6.72
C PHE A 653 -21.93 -22.10 6.45
N THR A 654 -23.06 -22.39 7.10
CA THR A 654 -24.26 -21.54 6.97
C THR A 654 -23.96 -20.07 7.30
N PRO A 655 -24.45 -19.11 6.47
CA PRO A 655 -24.29 -17.69 6.74
C PRO A 655 -24.72 -17.30 8.16
N SER A 656 -23.96 -16.42 8.82
CA SER A 656 -24.32 -16.00 10.18
C SER A 656 -25.53 -15.07 10.17
N ILE A 657 -26.50 -15.34 11.05
CA ILE A 657 -27.67 -14.48 11.24
C ILE A 657 -27.23 -13.10 11.73
N GLU A 658 -26.25 -13.03 12.64
CA GLU A 658 -25.70 -11.77 13.16
C GLU A 658 -25.10 -10.90 12.06
N PHE A 659 -24.47 -11.51 11.05
CA PHE A 659 -23.91 -10.76 9.91
C PHE A 659 -25.00 -10.22 9.00
N ILE A 660 -26.06 -11.02 8.79
CA ILE A 660 -27.23 -10.60 8.01
C ILE A 660 -27.95 -9.44 8.72
N GLU A 661 -28.11 -9.51 10.04
CA GLU A 661 -28.66 -8.43 10.86
C GLU A 661 -27.80 -7.16 10.78
N TRP A 662 -26.47 -7.31 10.89
CA TRP A 662 -25.56 -6.19 10.69
C TRP A 662 -25.72 -5.53 9.31
N HIS A 663 -25.81 -6.33 8.24
CA HIS A 663 -26.02 -5.81 6.88
C HIS A 663 -27.35 -5.06 6.77
N ASN A 664 -28.42 -5.61 7.37
CA ASN A 664 -29.73 -4.98 7.43
C ASN A 664 -29.72 -3.63 8.15
N GLU A 665 -28.84 -3.43 9.13
CA GLU A 665 -28.72 -2.20 9.91
C GLU A 665 -27.82 -1.15 9.26
N ASN A 666 -26.73 -1.57 8.62
CA ASN A 666 -25.66 -0.68 8.22
C ASN A 666 -25.61 -0.40 6.71
N ILE A 667 -26.14 -1.30 5.88
CA ILE A 667 -26.01 -1.23 4.42
C ILE A 667 -27.37 -1.16 3.74
N PHE A 668 -28.33 -2.00 4.16
CA PHE A 668 -29.63 -2.08 3.51
C PHE A 668 -30.39 -0.74 3.56
N LEU A 669 -30.84 -0.28 2.40
CA LEU A 669 -31.60 0.97 2.27
C LEU A 669 -33.03 0.73 2.75
N ARG A 670 -33.29 1.08 4.01
CA ARG A 670 -34.62 1.02 4.63
C ARG A 670 -35.48 2.19 4.15
N ASP A 671 -36.79 1.96 4.17
CA ASP A 671 -37.83 2.94 3.86
C ASP A 671 -37.95 4.01 4.95
#